data_AF-A0AAV1JQE8-F1
#
_entry.id   AF-A0AAV1JQE8-F1
#
_cell.length_a   1.000
_cell.length_b   1.000
_cell.length_c   1.000
_cell.angle_alpha   90.00
_cell.angle_beta   90.00
_cell.angle_gamma   90.00
#
_symmetry.space_group_name_H-M   'P 1'
#
loop_
_entity.id
_entity.type
_entity.pdbx_description
1 polymer ?
#
loop_
_entity_poly.entity_id
_entity_poly.type
_entity_poly.pdbx_seq_one_letter_code
_entity_poly.pdbx_strand_id
1 'polypeptide(L)'
;MVLKLESQNSYLTSQHLVIRGIVERLMDTELLAKQNEWKKGVKDIRDIIEKVESNGYKSTDMWRTHWEVQIYKAMECQYIRALLSLHTNFPHLRVDLILRSRTVRLQPPMEDIRAQHYQQLRRLVSLPKHFPSLFNNALDAPPIFASIVDKHSWIGNKAVHQIEATLSSLERVCETWSVRAGLACVPDLEVLCAEHLHEPQDWELNFKACKAYGQAVAKMLFDDEKVDWISVGTISLRREFEAQSRNLWACLMSSLQTSCHNDVSTLDSYMANVTLLLENKNLPKSAKELAEISAKQQGLQEKMPEMEKLVDGLKKKGHMLRTWGGDTSVENSVKEWNKIREQIAAHQQMFEHQAEVVKSSLSGEWDNICSGMEAWLSRWAQAKSRLEDTHGLLYPEMVERCRSILDGIQSFDKLAKEKEDLLCECKKFNMKFEENDVWKEADSLKNYLMNTWTIFNEYNEEYESMGNQEWLVFQKKLHLLEEFVCRWNNRLEPFTPVTLYLQQELEKYTDLTGVLKYVRGMEFTEKHWREVYSLVGMEYKKPETLQLGDFLNVASNVKGQMKALQKVSSNASSEAAVRSALSDLELWYAGARLTITYYADKAKKLTPIVKDFKDILTKIEEQQWVVWSLGGELGGTGSGWDAKLRTAVHLLRAAHHVQRRSSTEREFNKICI
;
A
#
# COMPACT_ATOMS: atom_id res chain seq x y z
N MET A 1 40.33 99.69 -95.41
CA MET A 1 40.04 99.67 -93.96
C MET A 1 38.70 98.98 -93.67
N VAL A 2 37.61 99.35 -94.38
CA VAL A 2 36.27 98.74 -94.21
C VAL A 2 36.22 97.23 -94.49
N LEU A 3 36.74 96.75 -95.63
CA LEU A 3 36.76 95.30 -95.97
C LEU A 3 37.52 94.43 -94.94
N LYS A 4 38.55 95.00 -94.29
CA LYS A 4 39.32 94.30 -93.25
C LYS A 4 38.49 94.17 -91.96
N LEU A 5 37.71 95.20 -91.61
CA LEU A 5 36.79 95.16 -90.47
C LEU A 5 35.61 94.22 -90.71
N GLU A 6 35.06 94.16 -91.94
CA GLU A 6 33.98 93.23 -92.30
C GLU A 6 34.43 91.76 -92.22
N SER A 7 35.64 91.45 -92.69
CA SER A 7 36.22 90.11 -92.58
C SER A 7 36.47 89.71 -91.12
N GLN A 8 37.01 90.62 -90.31
CA GLN A 8 37.20 90.40 -88.87
C GLN A 8 35.86 90.22 -88.13
N ASN A 9 34.85 91.02 -88.45
CA ASN A 9 33.51 90.91 -87.87
C ASN A 9 32.82 89.58 -88.23
N SER A 10 32.92 89.15 -89.49
CA SER A 10 32.39 87.87 -89.95
C SER A 10 33.07 86.69 -89.24
N TYR A 11 34.40 86.77 -89.04
CA TYR A 11 35.16 85.77 -88.29
C TYR A 11 34.74 85.69 -86.82
N LEU A 12 34.65 86.82 -86.10
CA LEU A 12 34.22 86.86 -84.70
C LEU A 12 32.76 86.38 -84.55
N THR A 13 31.89 86.75 -85.48
CA THR A 13 30.49 86.27 -85.52
C THR A 13 30.44 84.76 -85.68
N SER A 14 31.25 84.19 -86.57
CA SER A 14 31.34 82.74 -86.75
C SER A 14 31.81 82.03 -85.47
N GLN A 15 32.86 82.52 -84.79
CA GLN A 15 33.32 81.94 -83.52
C GLN A 15 32.26 82.06 -82.41
N HIS A 16 31.56 83.19 -82.34
CA HIS A 16 30.44 83.38 -81.39
C HIS A 16 29.29 82.39 -81.64
N LEU A 17 28.94 82.13 -82.90
CA LEU A 17 27.91 81.13 -83.24
C LEU A 17 28.34 79.70 -82.90
N VAL A 18 29.62 79.36 -83.03
CA VAL A 18 30.14 78.04 -82.62
C VAL A 18 30.02 77.87 -81.10
N ILE A 19 30.43 78.86 -80.31
CA ILE A 19 30.28 78.82 -78.85
C ILE A 19 28.80 78.73 -78.45
N ARG A 20 27.92 79.48 -79.12
CA ARG A 20 26.47 79.40 -78.91
C ARG A 20 25.94 77.98 -79.07
N GLY A 21 26.31 77.30 -80.16
CA GLY A 21 25.89 75.92 -80.42
C GLY A 21 26.41 74.92 -79.39
N ILE A 22 27.58 75.17 -78.78
CA ILE A 22 28.08 74.35 -77.66
C ILE A 22 27.21 74.57 -76.41
N VAL A 23 26.91 75.81 -76.05
CA VAL A 23 26.10 76.14 -74.87
C VAL A 23 24.66 75.63 -75.00
N GLU A 24 24.04 75.74 -76.18
CA GLU A 24 22.71 75.18 -76.45
C GLU A 24 22.70 73.65 -76.24
N ARG A 25 23.73 72.94 -76.70
CA ARG A 25 23.85 71.49 -76.45
C ARG A 25 24.04 71.16 -74.97
N LEU A 26 24.82 71.96 -74.25
CA LEU A 26 25.02 71.79 -72.81
C LEU A 26 23.72 72.00 -72.03
N MET A 27 22.83 72.88 -72.47
CA MET A 27 21.51 73.07 -71.83
C MET A 27 20.65 71.80 -71.80
N ASP A 28 20.84 70.86 -72.72
CA ASP A 28 20.10 69.59 -72.79
C ASP A 28 20.90 68.39 -72.27
N THR A 29 22.14 68.60 -71.82
CA THR A 29 23.02 67.53 -71.35
C THR A 29 22.86 67.31 -69.84
N GLU A 30 22.56 66.08 -69.43
CA GLU A 30 22.41 65.74 -68.00
C GLU A 30 23.68 65.98 -67.18
N LEU A 31 23.53 66.63 -66.03
CA LEU A 31 24.65 67.07 -65.20
C LEU A 31 25.37 65.91 -64.48
N LEU A 32 24.66 64.85 -64.10
CA LEU A 32 25.24 63.72 -63.35
C LEU A 32 25.89 62.66 -64.24
N ALA A 33 25.16 62.18 -65.23
CA ALA A 33 25.60 61.07 -66.07
C ALA A 33 26.74 61.46 -67.02
N LYS A 34 26.76 62.73 -67.48
CA LYS A 34 27.60 63.20 -68.58
C LYS A 34 28.56 64.32 -68.18
N GLN A 35 29.13 64.27 -66.98
CA GLN A 35 30.10 65.28 -66.50
C GLN A 35 31.30 65.49 -67.45
N ASN A 36 31.73 64.44 -68.15
CA ASN A 36 32.83 64.53 -69.12
C ASN A 36 32.45 65.37 -70.35
N GLU A 37 31.19 65.31 -70.80
CA GLU A 37 30.71 66.12 -71.92
C GLU A 37 30.67 67.61 -71.52
N TRP A 38 30.27 67.91 -70.28
CA TRP A 38 30.33 69.27 -69.72
C TRP A 38 31.76 69.81 -69.66
N LYS A 39 32.72 69.04 -69.12
CA LYS A 39 34.14 69.44 -69.07
C LYS A 39 34.73 69.66 -70.46
N LYS A 40 34.38 68.79 -71.40
CA LYS A 40 34.81 68.92 -72.80
C LYS A 40 34.23 70.18 -73.45
N GLY A 41 32.93 70.44 -73.27
CA GLY A 41 32.30 71.65 -73.79
C GLY A 41 32.95 72.94 -73.26
N VAL A 42 33.27 73.01 -71.97
CA VAL A 42 34.00 74.16 -71.38
C VAL A 42 35.40 74.28 -71.96
N LYS A 43 36.12 73.16 -72.14
CA LYS A 43 37.44 73.15 -72.76
C LYS A 43 37.39 73.63 -74.22
N ASP A 44 36.44 73.14 -75.01
CA ASP A 44 36.26 73.55 -76.41
C ASP A 44 36.00 75.07 -76.50
N ILE A 45 35.21 75.64 -75.58
CA ILE A 45 34.97 77.09 -75.50
C ILE A 45 36.26 77.84 -75.14
N ARG A 46 37.05 77.34 -74.18
CA ARG A 46 38.34 77.93 -73.81
C ARG A 46 39.32 77.93 -74.99
N ASP A 47 39.44 76.81 -75.69
CA ASP A 47 40.32 76.66 -76.85
C ASP A 47 39.93 77.63 -77.98
N ILE A 48 38.62 77.86 -78.19
CA ILE A 48 38.13 78.87 -79.15
C ILE A 48 38.52 80.28 -78.74
N ILE A 49 38.39 80.62 -77.45
CA ILE A 49 38.72 81.95 -76.94
C ILE A 49 40.24 82.20 -77.02
N GLU A 50 41.07 81.22 -76.66
CA GLU A 50 42.53 81.30 -76.80
C GLU A 50 42.98 81.43 -78.27
N LYS A 51 42.27 80.76 -79.19
CA LYS A 51 42.48 80.94 -80.64
C LYS A 51 42.13 82.36 -81.10
N VAL A 52 41.12 83.00 -80.51
CA VAL A 52 40.80 84.41 -80.80
C VAL A 52 41.86 85.34 -80.20
N GLU A 53 42.35 85.09 -79.00
CA GLU A 53 43.41 85.92 -78.37
C GLU A 53 44.75 85.85 -79.11
N SER A 54 45.16 84.66 -79.55
CA SER A 54 46.37 84.49 -80.37
C SER A 54 46.32 85.21 -81.71
N ASN A 55 45.12 85.49 -82.24
CA ASN A 55 44.93 86.32 -83.44
C ASN A 55 45.04 87.84 -83.16
N GLY A 56 45.40 88.25 -81.95
CA GLY A 56 45.75 89.63 -81.59
C GLY A 56 44.62 90.48 -81.01
N TYR A 57 43.46 89.89 -80.69
CA TYR A 57 42.35 90.59 -80.05
C TYR A 57 42.56 90.66 -78.53
N LYS A 58 42.58 91.89 -77.96
CA LYS A 58 42.94 92.14 -76.55
C LYS A 58 41.77 92.36 -75.58
N SER A 59 40.53 92.44 -76.08
CA SER A 59 39.33 92.76 -75.27
C SER A 59 38.38 91.55 -75.15
N THR A 60 38.94 90.38 -74.83
CA THR A 60 38.19 89.12 -74.73
C THR A 60 37.55 88.88 -73.35
N ASP A 61 37.92 89.65 -72.33
CA ASP A 61 37.41 89.46 -70.95
C ASP A 61 35.90 89.68 -70.82
N MET A 62 35.35 90.69 -71.50
CA MET A 62 33.90 90.94 -71.53
C MET A 62 33.15 89.81 -72.25
N TRP A 63 33.79 89.19 -73.25
CA TRP A 63 33.24 88.07 -74.01
C TRP A 63 33.29 86.76 -73.23
N ARG A 64 34.40 86.50 -72.52
CA ARG A 64 34.55 85.42 -71.53
C ARG A 64 33.48 85.54 -70.45
N THR A 65 33.30 86.73 -69.88
CA THR A 65 32.27 87.02 -68.86
C THR A 65 30.86 86.76 -69.39
N HIS A 66 30.54 87.21 -70.60
CA HIS A 66 29.24 86.95 -71.22
C HIS A 66 28.97 85.45 -71.34
N TRP A 67 29.93 84.68 -71.86
CA TRP A 67 29.76 83.24 -72.04
C TRP A 67 29.76 82.47 -70.73
N GLU A 68 30.52 82.91 -69.72
CA GLU A 68 30.46 82.33 -68.39
C GLU A 68 29.07 82.49 -67.76
N VAL A 69 28.42 83.65 -67.96
CA VAL A 69 27.03 83.86 -67.55
C VAL A 69 26.04 82.98 -68.35
N GLN A 70 26.28 82.70 -69.64
CA GLN A 70 25.42 81.77 -70.38
C GLN A 70 25.60 80.32 -69.90
N ILE A 71 26.83 79.90 -69.61
CA ILE A 71 27.11 78.58 -69.02
C ILE A 71 26.49 78.49 -67.61
N TYR A 72 26.52 79.58 -66.83
CA TYR A 72 25.84 79.66 -65.55
C TYR A 72 24.34 79.38 -65.70
N LYS A 73 23.66 80.00 -66.66
CA LYS A 73 22.22 79.78 -66.89
C LYS A 73 21.92 78.34 -67.32
N ALA A 74 22.74 77.80 -68.22
CA ALA A 74 22.64 76.40 -68.66
C ALA A 74 22.79 75.43 -67.48
N MET A 75 23.80 75.68 -66.63
CA MET A 75 24.09 74.88 -65.46
C MET A 75 23.01 75.03 -64.37
N GLU A 76 22.50 76.22 -64.13
CA GLU A 76 21.41 76.49 -63.17
C GLU A 76 20.14 75.75 -63.57
N CYS A 77 19.75 75.81 -64.86
CA CYS A 77 18.61 75.07 -65.38
C CYS A 77 18.77 73.56 -65.19
N GLN A 78 19.92 73.01 -65.57
CA GLN A 78 20.19 71.58 -65.42
C GLN A 78 20.37 71.14 -63.97
N TYR A 79 20.90 72.00 -63.09
CA TYR A 79 21.01 71.74 -61.65
C TYR A 79 19.63 71.66 -60.98
N ILE A 80 18.73 72.60 -61.30
CA ILE A 80 17.34 72.58 -60.83
C ILE A 80 16.62 71.32 -61.32
N ARG A 81 16.72 71.01 -62.63
CA ARG A 81 16.13 69.80 -63.22
C ARG A 81 16.70 68.53 -62.57
N ALA A 82 18.00 68.48 -62.34
CA ALA A 82 18.67 67.31 -61.79
C ALA A 82 18.23 67.01 -60.34
N LEU A 83 18.08 68.06 -59.52
CA LEU A 83 17.64 67.94 -58.13
C LEU A 83 16.12 67.71 -57.99
N LEU A 84 15.30 68.20 -58.92
CA LEU A 84 13.85 67.94 -58.91
C LEU A 84 13.50 66.54 -59.43
N SER A 85 14.30 65.99 -60.34
CA SER A 85 14.11 64.67 -60.95
C SER A 85 15.10 63.64 -60.43
N LEU A 86 15.22 63.48 -59.10
CA LEU A 86 16.15 62.49 -58.52
C LEU A 86 15.87 61.06 -59.01
N HIS A 87 14.59 60.72 -59.20
CA HIS A 87 14.13 59.40 -59.62
C HIS A 87 14.67 58.93 -60.98
N THR A 88 15.00 59.86 -61.89
CA THR A 88 15.62 59.52 -63.19
C THR A 88 17.14 59.51 -63.13
N ASN A 89 17.72 60.28 -62.21
CA ASN A 89 19.16 60.56 -62.20
C ASN A 89 19.94 59.64 -61.25
N PHE A 90 19.26 58.98 -60.32
CA PHE A 90 19.89 58.04 -59.40
C PHE A 90 20.05 56.67 -60.07
N PRO A 91 21.19 55.97 -59.86
CA PRO A 91 21.37 54.64 -60.39
C PRO A 91 20.36 53.67 -59.77
N HIS A 92 19.84 52.75 -60.57
CA HIS A 92 18.93 51.73 -60.10
C HIS A 92 19.60 50.85 -59.03
N LEU A 93 18.97 50.72 -57.87
CA LEU A 93 19.47 49.88 -56.77
C LEU A 93 18.57 48.67 -56.59
N ARG A 94 19.16 47.47 -56.53
CA ARG A 94 18.46 46.25 -56.13
C ARG A 94 18.82 45.89 -54.69
N VAL A 95 17.82 45.66 -53.87
CA VAL A 95 17.95 45.29 -52.46
C VAL A 95 17.13 44.04 -52.22
N ASP A 96 17.64 43.07 -51.46
CA ASP A 96 16.89 41.85 -51.15
C ASP A 96 16.37 41.86 -49.71
N LEU A 97 15.18 41.31 -49.51
CA LEU A 97 14.64 41.03 -48.17
C LEU A 97 15.05 39.64 -47.72
N ILE A 98 15.59 39.56 -46.51
CA ILE A 98 16.07 38.31 -45.92
C ILE A 98 15.57 38.22 -44.48
N LEU A 99 15.19 37.01 -44.07
CA LEU A 99 14.88 36.72 -42.68
C LEU A 99 16.18 36.43 -41.93
N ARG A 100 16.59 37.31 -41.01
CA ARG A 100 17.73 37.08 -40.10
C ARG A 100 17.33 37.32 -38.67
N SER A 101 17.76 36.43 -37.78
CA SER A 101 17.44 36.51 -36.34
C SER A 101 15.94 36.71 -36.09
N ARG A 102 15.10 35.98 -36.83
CA ARG A 102 13.62 36.02 -36.69
C ARG A 102 12.99 37.38 -37.03
N THR A 103 13.69 38.22 -37.78
CA THR A 103 13.20 39.52 -38.26
C THR A 103 13.49 39.69 -39.75
N VAL A 104 12.56 40.27 -40.50
CA VAL A 104 12.77 40.60 -41.91
C VAL A 104 13.67 41.84 -41.97
N ARG A 105 14.81 41.72 -42.66
CA ARG A 105 15.80 42.79 -42.81
C ARG A 105 16.19 42.97 -44.28
N LEU A 106 16.61 44.19 -44.62
CA LEU A 106 17.17 44.52 -45.92
C LEU A 106 18.63 44.09 -46.02
N GLN A 107 19.02 43.60 -47.19
CA GLN A 107 20.41 43.39 -47.56
C GLN A 107 20.67 44.13 -48.89
N PRO A 108 21.50 45.20 -48.91
CA PRO A 108 22.22 45.85 -47.79
C PRO A 108 21.30 46.49 -46.72
N PRO A 109 21.80 46.77 -45.50
CA PRO A 109 20.99 47.38 -44.44
C PRO A 109 20.56 48.81 -44.80
N MET A 110 19.46 49.26 -44.18
CA MET A 110 18.87 50.59 -44.42
C MET A 110 19.88 51.74 -44.26
N GLU A 111 20.81 51.62 -43.31
CA GLU A 111 21.86 52.61 -43.04
C GLU A 111 22.83 52.77 -44.22
N ASP A 112 23.23 51.66 -44.85
CA ASP A 112 24.12 51.66 -46.00
C ASP A 112 23.42 52.27 -47.23
N ILE A 113 22.15 51.92 -47.44
CA ILE A 113 21.32 52.47 -48.52
C ILE A 113 21.18 53.98 -48.34
N ARG A 114 20.87 54.42 -47.11
CA ARG A 114 20.80 55.83 -46.74
C ARG A 114 22.12 56.55 -47.02
N ALA A 115 23.24 56.02 -46.53
CA ALA A 115 24.57 56.61 -46.73
C ALA A 115 24.94 56.75 -48.21
N GLN A 116 24.65 55.72 -49.03
CA GLN A 116 24.88 55.76 -50.47
C GLN A 116 24.06 56.87 -51.15
N HIS A 117 22.76 56.98 -50.84
CA HIS A 117 21.90 58.02 -51.42
C HIS A 117 22.31 59.43 -51.01
N TYR A 118 22.66 59.66 -49.74
CA TYR A 118 23.20 60.95 -49.30
C TYR A 118 24.55 61.28 -49.92
N GLN A 119 25.41 60.29 -50.16
CA GLN A 119 26.67 60.51 -50.85
C GLN A 119 26.45 60.98 -52.30
N GLN A 120 25.49 60.38 -53.02
CA GLN A 120 25.14 60.80 -54.38
C GLN A 120 24.50 62.20 -54.39
N LEU A 121 23.62 62.51 -53.44
CA LEU A 121 23.05 63.85 -53.30
C LEU A 121 24.13 64.89 -52.97
N ARG A 122 25.09 64.56 -52.09
CA ARG A 122 26.21 65.46 -51.77
C ARG A 122 27.09 65.72 -52.99
N ARG A 123 27.35 64.70 -53.82
CA ARG A 123 28.06 64.86 -55.09
C ARG A 123 27.30 65.84 -55.98
N LEU A 124 26.01 65.61 -56.21
CA LEU A 124 25.10 66.49 -56.96
C LEU A 124 25.16 67.96 -56.52
N VAL A 125 24.95 68.22 -55.23
CA VAL A 125 24.88 69.57 -54.65
C VAL A 125 26.23 70.29 -54.72
N SER A 126 27.34 69.55 -54.68
CA SER A 126 28.69 70.13 -54.77
C SER A 126 29.18 70.35 -56.21
N LEU A 127 28.51 69.83 -57.24
CA LEU A 127 28.95 69.96 -58.64
C LEU A 127 29.16 71.41 -59.09
N PRO A 128 28.26 72.38 -58.81
CA PRO A 128 28.47 73.76 -59.24
C PRO A 128 29.68 74.43 -58.57
N LYS A 129 30.06 74.02 -57.35
CA LYS A 129 31.22 74.60 -56.63
C LYS A 129 32.56 74.16 -57.23
N HIS A 130 32.61 72.99 -57.86
CA HIS A 130 33.82 72.42 -58.43
C HIS A 130 33.89 72.53 -59.96
N PHE A 131 32.99 73.30 -60.56
CA PHE A 131 32.90 73.44 -62.00
C PHE A 131 34.07 74.29 -62.55
N PRO A 132 34.73 73.87 -63.65
CA PRO A 132 35.81 74.64 -64.25
C PRO A 132 35.31 75.97 -64.82
N SER A 133 35.95 77.07 -64.43
CA SER A 133 35.70 78.40 -64.99
C SER A 133 36.35 78.55 -66.39
N LEU A 134 35.84 79.49 -67.18
CA LEU A 134 36.43 79.93 -68.45
C LEU A 134 37.67 80.82 -68.26
N PHE A 135 37.92 81.30 -67.04
CA PHE A 135 39.12 82.07 -66.70
C PHE A 135 40.30 81.13 -66.36
N ASN A 136 41.49 81.47 -66.88
CA ASN A 136 42.71 80.67 -66.68
C ASN A 136 43.36 80.92 -65.29
N ASN A 137 43.07 82.07 -64.66
CA ASN A 137 43.55 82.42 -63.32
C ASN A 137 42.42 82.30 -62.29
N ALA A 138 42.60 81.43 -61.29
CA ALA A 138 41.62 81.17 -60.24
C ALA A 138 41.39 82.35 -59.27
N LEU A 139 42.26 83.37 -59.28
CA LEU A 139 42.21 84.52 -58.37
C LEU A 139 41.31 85.66 -58.85
N ASP A 140 41.02 85.75 -60.16
CA ASP A 140 40.22 86.82 -60.77
C ASP A 140 38.81 86.37 -61.16
N ALA A 141 38.49 85.08 -60.98
CA ALA A 141 37.20 84.53 -61.37
C ALA A 141 36.16 84.72 -60.24
N PRO A 142 35.06 85.46 -60.47
CA PRO A 142 33.97 85.50 -59.50
C PRO A 142 33.39 84.09 -59.30
N PRO A 143 33.07 83.67 -58.06
CA PRO A 143 32.52 82.34 -57.78
C PRO A 143 31.03 82.27 -58.16
N ILE A 144 30.70 82.61 -59.41
CA ILE A 144 29.31 82.74 -59.90
C ILE A 144 28.61 81.38 -59.81
N PHE A 145 29.27 80.28 -60.17
CA PHE A 145 28.69 78.93 -60.09
C PHE A 145 28.43 78.45 -58.65
N ALA A 146 29.24 78.88 -57.67
CA ALA A 146 28.99 78.54 -56.26
C ALA A 146 27.69 79.19 -55.75
N SER A 147 27.35 80.39 -56.24
CA SER A 147 26.10 81.07 -55.88
C SER A 147 24.83 80.32 -56.30
N ILE A 148 24.91 79.42 -57.29
CA ILE A 148 23.78 78.54 -57.69
C ILE A 148 23.34 77.69 -56.51
N VAL A 149 24.30 77.15 -55.74
CA VAL A 149 24.04 76.26 -54.61
C VAL A 149 23.32 77.01 -53.49
N ASP A 150 23.75 78.23 -53.19
CA ASP A 150 23.17 79.03 -52.11
C ASP A 150 21.75 79.49 -52.47
N LYS A 151 21.53 79.93 -53.72
CA LYS A 151 20.20 80.34 -54.24
C LYS A 151 19.18 79.21 -54.26
N HIS A 152 19.61 77.98 -54.56
CA HIS A 152 18.73 76.81 -54.73
C HIS A 152 18.84 75.79 -53.59
N SER A 153 19.35 76.21 -52.43
CA SER A 153 19.49 75.37 -51.23
C SER A 153 18.18 74.69 -50.80
N TRP A 154 17.04 75.38 -50.97
CA TRP A 154 15.71 74.84 -50.69
C TRP A 154 15.34 73.61 -51.56
N ILE A 155 15.86 73.52 -52.78
CA ILE A 155 15.65 72.34 -53.65
C ILE A 155 16.45 71.15 -53.11
N GLY A 156 17.64 71.40 -52.56
CA GLY A 156 18.42 70.39 -51.83
C GLY A 156 17.64 69.81 -50.65
N ASN A 157 16.95 70.65 -49.87
CA ASN A 157 16.08 70.17 -48.78
C ASN A 157 14.91 69.32 -49.30
N LYS A 158 14.28 69.75 -50.41
CA LYS A 158 13.22 68.97 -51.06
C LYS A 158 13.72 67.60 -51.54
N ALA A 159 14.94 67.56 -52.09
CA ALA A 159 15.62 66.33 -52.50
C ALA A 159 15.88 65.39 -51.31
N VAL A 160 16.32 65.92 -50.16
CA VAL A 160 16.47 65.14 -48.91
C VAL A 160 15.13 64.55 -48.47
N HIS A 161 14.06 65.36 -48.45
CA HIS A 161 12.73 64.88 -48.10
C HIS A 161 12.23 63.77 -49.03
N GLN A 162 12.51 63.86 -50.33
CA GLN A 162 12.18 62.79 -51.28
C GLN A 162 12.95 61.50 -50.94
N ILE A 163 14.25 61.58 -50.65
CA ILE A 163 15.05 60.40 -50.25
C ILE A 163 14.49 59.79 -48.97
N GLU A 164 14.24 60.56 -47.90
CA GLU A 164 13.70 60.00 -46.66
C GLU A 164 12.27 59.44 -46.83
N ALA A 165 11.45 60.02 -47.72
CA ALA A 165 10.15 59.45 -48.07
C ALA A 165 10.27 58.08 -48.77
N THR A 166 11.27 57.92 -49.66
CA THR A 166 11.55 56.61 -50.29
C THR A 166 12.03 55.59 -49.27
N LEU A 167 12.92 55.97 -48.35
CA LEU A 167 13.41 55.09 -47.27
C LEU A 167 12.29 54.71 -46.30
N SER A 168 11.43 55.65 -45.93
CA SER A 168 10.24 55.38 -45.11
C SER A 168 9.27 54.42 -45.80
N SER A 169 9.14 54.52 -47.13
CA SER A 169 8.30 53.60 -47.90
C SER A 169 8.93 52.19 -47.94
N LEU A 170 10.26 52.10 -48.06
CA LEU A 170 11.01 50.84 -47.98
C LEU A 170 10.90 50.19 -46.59
N GLU A 171 10.88 50.98 -45.52
CA GLU A 171 10.65 50.50 -44.15
C GLU A 171 9.24 49.91 -43.97
N ARG A 172 8.19 50.58 -44.47
CA ARG A 172 6.81 50.04 -44.45
C ARG A 172 6.67 48.73 -45.21
N VAL A 173 7.41 48.57 -46.30
CA VAL A 173 7.47 47.29 -47.04
C VAL A 173 8.06 46.21 -46.13
N CYS A 174 9.16 46.49 -45.42
CA CYS A 174 9.75 45.55 -44.46
C CYS A 174 8.76 45.17 -43.35
N GLU A 175 8.05 46.15 -42.77
CA GLU A 175 7.02 45.91 -41.75
C GLU A 175 5.90 45.01 -42.28
N THR A 176 5.38 45.30 -43.47
CA THR A 176 4.32 44.51 -44.11
C THR A 176 4.76 43.05 -44.29
N TRP A 177 5.99 42.83 -44.76
CA TRP A 177 6.56 41.49 -44.90
C TRP A 177 6.87 40.82 -43.55
N SER A 178 7.20 41.58 -42.51
CA SER A 178 7.39 41.05 -41.16
C SER A 178 6.10 40.51 -40.54
N VAL A 179 4.97 41.20 -40.73
CA VAL A 179 3.64 40.74 -40.27
C VAL A 179 3.25 39.45 -40.99
N ARG A 180 3.51 39.38 -42.31
CA ARG A 180 3.31 38.16 -43.09
C ARG A 180 4.21 37.02 -42.61
N ALA A 181 5.43 37.32 -42.17
CA ALA A 181 6.41 36.37 -41.66
C ALA A 181 6.21 35.99 -40.17
N GLY A 182 5.06 36.29 -39.56
CA GLY A 182 4.82 36.09 -38.12
C GLY A 182 5.16 34.69 -37.59
N LEU A 183 4.94 33.63 -38.38
CA LEU A 183 5.33 32.26 -38.01
C LEU A 183 6.85 32.11 -37.81
N ALA A 184 7.64 32.80 -38.62
CA ALA A 184 9.09 32.77 -38.58
C ALA A 184 9.68 33.57 -37.41
N CYS A 185 8.87 34.42 -36.79
CA CYS A 185 9.24 35.24 -35.65
C CYS A 185 9.11 34.48 -34.31
N VAL A 186 8.45 33.31 -34.30
CA VAL A 186 8.18 32.52 -33.09
C VAL A 186 9.47 31.82 -32.61
N PRO A 187 9.81 31.91 -31.31
CA PRO A 187 11.09 31.46 -30.82
C PRO A 187 11.24 29.95 -30.67
N ASP A 188 10.17 29.24 -30.33
CA ASP A 188 10.18 27.78 -30.23
C ASP A 188 8.79 27.24 -30.57
N LEU A 189 8.71 26.52 -31.70
CA LEU A 189 7.46 25.91 -32.15
C LEU A 189 7.19 24.59 -31.42
N GLU A 190 8.21 23.88 -30.97
CA GLU A 190 8.06 22.58 -30.31
C GLU A 190 7.44 22.74 -28.92
N VAL A 191 7.92 23.72 -28.14
CA VAL A 191 7.37 24.05 -26.83
C VAL A 191 5.91 24.51 -26.95
N LEU A 192 5.61 25.36 -27.93
CA LEU A 192 4.25 25.86 -28.13
C LEU A 192 3.28 24.74 -28.51
N CYS A 193 3.73 23.78 -29.34
CA CYS A 193 2.99 22.56 -29.65
C CYS A 193 2.78 21.69 -28.40
N ALA A 194 3.76 21.57 -27.50
CA ALA A 194 3.62 20.78 -26.29
C ALA A 194 2.63 21.39 -25.27
N GLU A 195 2.57 22.71 -25.16
CA GLU A 195 1.72 23.42 -24.21
C GLU A 195 0.24 23.52 -24.64
N HIS A 196 -0.04 23.58 -25.94
CA HIS A 196 -1.38 23.91 -26.46
C HIS A 196 -2.07 22.76 -27.18
N LEU A 197 -1.39 21.63 -27.43
CA LEU A 197 -1.96 20.48 -28.13
C LEU A 197 -2.22 19.34 -27.15
N HIS A 198 -3.49 19.14 -26.80
CA HIS A 198 -3.90 18.07 -25.89
C HIS A 198 -5.00 17.20 -26.51
N GLU A 199 -5.96 17.81 -27.21
CA GLU A 199 -7.06 17.10 -27.83
C GLU A 199 -6.81 16.78 -29.31
N PRO A 200 -7.28 15.63 -29.82
CA PRO A 200 -7.17 15.26 -31.24
C PRO A 200 -7.62 16.36 -32.22
N GLN A 201 -8.60 17.17 -31.80
CA GLN A 201 -9.15 18.27 -32.60
C GLN A 201 -8.14 19.41 -32.79
N ASP A 202 -7.29 19.66 -31.80
CA ASP A 202 -6.28 20.72 -31.83
C ASP A 202 -5.26 20.44 -32.92
N TRP A 203 -4.75 19.20 -33.00
CA TRP A 203 -3.86 18.81 -34.10
C TRP A 203 -4.58 18.91 -35.45
N GLU A 204 -5.86 18.51 -35.55
CA GLU A 204 -6.57 18.50 -36.84
C GLU A 204 -6.74 19.92 -37.40
N LEU A 205 -7.14 20.86 -36.54
CA LEU A 205 -7.25 22.27 -36.87
C LEU A 205 -5.88 22.84 -37.30
N ASN A 206 -4.82 22.52 -36.55
CA ASN A 206 -3.48 23.03 -36.84
C ASN A 206 -2.88 22.43 -38.12
N PHE A 207 -3.10 21.14 -38.43
CA PHE A 207 -2.69 20.56 -39.72
C PHE A 207 -3.46 21.19 -40.89
N LYS A 208 -4.77 21.44 -40.75
CA LYS A 208 -5.57 22.15 -41.75
C LYS A 208 -5.07 23.59 -41.94
N ALA A 209 -4.80 24.30 -40.85
CA ALA A 209 -4.26 25.66 -40.88
C ALA A 209 -2.87 25.72 -41.53
N CYS A 210 -1.97 24.79 -41.18
CA CYS A 210 -0.65 24.68 -41.79
C CYS A 210 -0.74 24.40 -43.29
N LYS A 211 -1.66 23.53 -43.73
CA LYS A 211 -1.91 23.26 -45.15
C LYS A 211 -2.46 24.49 -45.87
N ALA A 212 -3.43 25.19 -45.27
CA ALA A 212 -3.99 26.42 -45.82
C ALA A 212 -2.92 27.52 -45.92
N TYR A 213 -2.05 27.66 -44.92
CA TYR A 213 -0.92 28.56 -44.92
C TYR A 213 0.09 28.20 -46.03
N GLY A 214 0.49 26.94 -46.16
CA GLY A 214 1.37 26.49 -47.25
C GLY A 214 0.79 26.76 -48.65
N GLN A 215 -0.53 26.58 -48.84
CA GLN A 215 -1.21 26.95 -50.07
C GLN A 215 -1.28 28.46 -50.29
N ALA A 216 -1.47 29.24 -49.23
CA ALA A 216 -1.44 30.70 -49.29
C ALA A 216 -0.05 31.17 -49.70
N VAL A 217 1.02 30.65 -49.09
CA VAL A 217 2.43 30.93 -49.48
C VAL A 217 2.68 30.57 -50.95
N ALA A 218 2.19 29.43 -51.43
CA ALA A 218 2.36 29.06 -52.84
C ALA A 218 1.61 29.98 -53.82
N LYS A 219 0.51 30.61 -53.38
CA LYS A 219 -0.28 31.58 -54.15
C LYS A 219 0.20 33.02 -54.00
N MET A 220 1.01 33.32 -52.98
CA MET A 220 1.58 34.65 -52.78
C MET A 220 2.50 34.98 -53.95
N LEU A 221 2.33 36.19 -54.48
CA LEU A 221 3.22 36.73 -55.49
C LEU A 221 4.47 37.26 -54.78
N PHE A 222 5.61 36.64 -55.09
CA PHE A 222 6.94 37.08 -54.66
C PHE A 222 7.61 37.84 -55.79
N ASP A 223 6.89 38.82 -56.32
CA ASP A 223 7.41 39.70 -57.35
C ASP A 223 8.36 40.74 -56.73
N ASP A 224 9.29 41.25 -57.52
CA ASP A 224 10.18 42.33 -57.10
C ASP A 224 9.33 43.62 -56.92
N GLU A 225 9.20 44.11 -55.69
CA GLU A 225 8.45 45.35 -55.41
C GLU A 225 9.30 46.57 -55.80
N LYS A 226 8.76 47.46 -56.64
CA LYS A 226 9.45 48.68 -57.05
C LYS A 226 9.06 49.85 -56.14
N VAL A 227 10.04 50.39 -55.42
CA VAL A 227 9.94 51.61 -54.62
C VAL A 227 10.79 52.68 -55.32
N ASP A 228 10.16 53.52 -56.14
CA ASP A 228 10.82 54.52 -56.98
C ASP A 228 11.98 53.94 -57.83
N TRP A 229 13.23 54.23 -57.46
CA TRP A 229 14.44 53.73 -58.15
C TRP A 229 15.05 52.49 -57.49
N ILE A 230 14.41 51.94 -56.45
CA ILE A 230 14.83 50.75 -55.71
C ILE A 230 13.94 49.57 -56.07
N SER A 231 14.52 48.46 -56.52
CA SER A 231 13.81 47.16 -56.66
C SER A 231 14.08 46.30 -55.43
N VAL A 232 13.01 45.85 -54.76
CA VAL A 232 13.06 45.01 -53.57
C VAL A 232 12.81 43.55 -53.96
N GLY A 233 13.85 42.73 -53.89
CA GLY A 233 13.79 41.30 -54.15
C GLY A 233 13.20 40.52 -52.97
N THR A 234 12.16 39.73 -53.24
CA THR A 234 11.42 38.95 -52.23
C THR A 234 11.68 37.43 -52.34
N ILE A 235 12.48 36.98 -53.32
CA ILE A 235 12.66 35.56 -53.63
C ILE A 235 13.30 34.75 -52.49
N SER A 236 14.17 35.38 -51.70
CA SER A 236 14.79 34.77 -50.52
C SER A 236 13.76 34.54 -49.41
N LEU A 237 12.79 35.46 -49.25
CA LEU A 237 11.69 35.28 -48.30
C LEU A 237 10.82 34.08 -48.70
N ARG A 238 10.53 33.87 -49.98
CA ARG A 238 9.74 32.72 -50.42
C ARG A 238 10.27 31.39 -49.89
N ARG A 239 11.58 31.16 -50.05
CA ARG A 239 12.24 29.94 -49.58
C ARG A 239 12.14 29.79 -48.07
N GLU A 240 12.26 30.89 -47.33
CA GLU A 240 12.11 30.89 -45.88
C GLU A 240 10.67 30.58 -45.46
N PHE A 241 9.65 31.19 -46.09
CA PHE A 241 8.24 30.89 -45.78
C PHE A 241 7.89 29.41 -46.06
N GLU A 242 8.37 28.86 -47.17
CA GLU A 242 8.22 27.44 -47.52
C GLU A 242 8.97 26.53 -46.52
N ALA A 243 10.15 26.93 -46.05
CA ALA A 243 10.90 26.22 -45.01
C ALA A 243 10.15 26.26 -43.66
N GLN A 244 9.63 27.41 -43.24
CA GLN A 244 8.88 27.52 -41.98
C GLN A 244 7.58 26.72 -42.01
N SER A 245 6.87 26.68 -43.13
CA SER A 245 5.69 25.82 -43.27
C SER A 245 6.05 24.33 -43.13
N ARG A 246 7.22 23.90 -43.63
CA ARG A 246 7.71 22.52 -43.46
C ARG A 246 8.16 22.25 -42.02
N ASN A 247 8.81 23.22 -41.38
CA ASN A 247 9.23 23.10 -39.98
C ASN A 247 8.03 22.97 -39.04
N LEU A 248 7.01 23.81 -39.21
CA LEU A 248 5.76 23.72 -38.43
C LEU A 248 5.11 22.33 -38.61
N TRP A 249 5.05 21.85 -39.85
CA TRP A 249 4.53 20.50 -40.13
C TRP A 249 5.31 19.40 -39.40
N ALA A 250 6.65 19.48 -39.43
CA ALA A 250 7.51 18.52 -38.74
C ALA A 250 7.31 18.57 -37.22
N CYS A 251 7.18 19.77 -36.63
CA CYS A 251 6.91 19.94 -35.20
C CYS A 251 5.54 19.36 -34.81
N LEU A 252 4.48 19.65 -35.59
CA LEU A 252 3.15 19.08 -35.36
C LEU A 252 3.16 17.54 -35.47
N MET A 253 3.92 17.00 -36.44
CA MET A 253 4.06 15.56 -36.61
C MET A 253 4.78 14.91 -35.43
N SER A 254 5.91 15.49 -35.01
CA SER A 254 6.69 15.00 -33.87
C SER A 254 5.90 15.07 -32.56
N SER A 255 5.17 16.17 -32.33
CA SER A 255 4.26 16.33 -31.20
C SER A 255 3.16 15.25 -31.20
N LEU A 256 2.51 15.02 -32.34
CA LEU A 256 1.47 13.99 -32.47
C LEU A 256 2.04 12.58 -32.24
N GLN A 257 3.22 12.26 -32.81
CA GLN A 257 3.91 10.99 -32.60
C GLN A 257 4.24 10.77 -31.12
N THR A 258 4.77 11.79 -30.45
CA THR A 258 5.11 11.72 -29.02
C THR A 258 3.85 11.50 -28.17
N SER A 259 2.76 12.23 -28.47
CA SER A 259 1.48 12.05 -27.78
C SER A 259 0.91 10.65 -27.98
N CYS A 260 0.92 10.13 -29.22
CA CYS A 260 0.49 8.77 -29.51
C CYS A 260 1.36 7.72 -28.80
N HIS A 261 2.68 7.92 -28.74
CA HIS A 261 3.58 6.98 -28.08
C HIS A 261 3.33 6.93 -26.56
N ASN A 262 3.09 8.08 -25.93
CA ASN A 262 2.70 8.15 -24.53
C ASN A 262 1.35 7.45 -24.27
N ASP A 263 0.35 7.73 -25.09
CA ASP A 263 -0.97 7.08 -25.00
C ASP A 263 -0.84 5.55 -25.19
N VAL A 264 -0.07 5.09 -26.19
CA VAL A 264 0.22 3.66 -26.41
C VAL A 264 0.94 3.05 -25.21
N SER A 265 1.95 3.71 -24.63
CA SER A 265 2.66 3.21 -23.45
C SER A 265 1.74 3.05 -22.24
N THR A 266 0.83 4.02 -22.00
CA THR A 266 -0.16 3.90 -20.93
C THR A 266 -1.12 2.74 -21.17
N LEU A 267 -1.60 2.57 -22.40
CA LEU A 267 -2.45 1.45 -22.81
C LEU A 267 -1.74 0.11 -22.62
N ASP A 268 -0.51 -0.03 -23.12
CA ASP A 268 0.28 -1.25 -23.03
C ASP A 268 0.57 -1.64 -21.57
N SER A 269 0.86 -0.66 -20.70
CA SER A 269 1.05 -0.91 -19.27
C SER A 269 -0.23 -1.42 -18.59
N TYR A 270 -1.38 -0.87 -18.97
CA TYR A 270 -2.68 -1.33 -18.47
C TYR A 270 -3.01 -2.72 -19.02
N MET A 271 -2.80 -2.96 -20.31
CA MET A 271 -2.99 -4.25 -20.97
C MET A 271 -2.11 -5.33 -20.35
N ALA A 272 -0.86 -5.04 -20.01
CA ALA A 272 0.04 -5.97 -19.32
C ALA A 272 -0.49 -6.32 -17.91
N ASN A 273 -0.94 -5.33 -17.15
CA ASN A 273 -1.54 -5.54 -15.83
C ASN A 273 -2.81 -6.39 -15.89
N VAL A 274 -3.68 -6.12 -16.86
CA VAL A 274 -4.90 -6.92 -17.10
C VAL A 274 -4.54 -8.34 -17.52
N THR A 275 -3.60 -8.50 -18.44
CA THR A 275 -3.19 -9.83 -18.93
C THR A 275 -2.64 -10.69 -17.80
N LEU A 276 -1.79 -10.14 -16.93
CA LEU A 276 -1.30 -10.84 -15.73
C LEU A 276 -2.43 -11.24 -14.76
N LEU A 277 -3.48 -10.41 -14.67
CA LEU A 277 -4.62 -10.71 -13.81
C LEU A 277 -5.51 -11.80 -14.42
N LEU A 278 -5.68 -11.81 -15.75
CA LEU A 278 -6.43 -12.82 -16.50
C LEU A 278 -5.68 -14.16 -16.63
N GLU A 279 -4.34 -14.14 -16.67
CA GLU A 279 -3.50 -15.34 -16.70
C GLU A 279 -3.50 -16.09 -15.37
N ASN A 280 -3.72 -15.38 -14.26
CA ASN A 280 -4.01 -15.98 -12.95
C ASN A 280 -5.42 -16.58 -12.94
N LYS A 281 -5.61 -17.65 -13.72
CA LYS A 281 -6.82 -18.50 -13.80
C LYS A 281 -7.05 -19.32 -12.53
N ASN A 282 -6.87 -18.73 -11.35
CA ASN A 282 -7.36 -19.34 -10.13
C ASN A 282 -8.88 -19.16 -10.14
N LEU A 283 -9.58 -20.17 -10.65
CA LEU A 283 -11.02 -20.29 -10.42
C LEU A 283 -11.23 -20.20 -8.91
N PRO A 284 -11.98 -19.21 -8.41
CA PRO A 284 -12.10 -19.04 -6.98
C PRO A 284 -12.94 -20.21 -6.44
N LYS A 285 -12.30 -21.10 -5.68
CA LYS A 285 -12.99 -22.23 -5.02
C LYS A 285 -13.49 -21.85 -3.63
N SER A 286 -13.04 -20.72 -3.10
CA SER A 286 -13.39 -20.22 -1.78
C SER A 286 -14.08 -18.85 -1.86
N ALA A 287 -15.09 -18.64 -1.01
CA ALA A 287 -15.79 -17.37 -0.84
C ALA A 287 -14.85 -16.16 -0.61
N LYS A 288 -13.71 -16.38 0.07
CA LYS A 288 -12.70 -15.32 0.32
C LYS A 288 -11.92 -14.95 -0.94
N GLU A 289 -11.48 -15.94 -1.71
CA GLU A 289 -10.76 -15.73 -2.97
C GLU A 289 -11.67 -15.08 -4.02
N LEU A 290 -12.96 -15.45 -4.03
CA LEU A 290 -13.94 -14.88 -4.93
C LEU A 290 -14.19 -13.39 -4.63
N ALA A 291 -14.18 -12.99 -3.35
CA ALA A 291 -14.33 -11.59 -2.93
C ALA A 291 -13.10 -10.72 -3.24
N GLU A 292 -11.88 -11.27 -3.16
CA GLU A 292 -10.67 -10.54 -3.54
C GLU A 292 -10.56 -10.36 -5.06
N ILE A 293 -10.95 -11.38 -5.83
CA ILE A 293 -10.99 -11.33 -7.28
C ILE A 293 -12.10 -10.40 -7.77
N SER A 294 -13.27 -10.37 -7.10
CA SER A 294 -14.35 -9.43 -7.44
C SER A 294 -13.93 -7.97 -7.24
N ALA A 295 -13.27 -7.65 -6.12
CA ALA A 295 -12.80 -6.30 -5.85
C ALA A 295 -11.78 -5.82 -6.90
N LYS A 296 -10.85 -6.70 -7.30
CA LYS A 296 -9.88 -6.41 -8.36
C LYS A 296 -10.56 -6.24 -9.72
N GLN A 297 -11.55 -7.06 -10.04
CA GLN A 297 -12.32 -6.96 -11.28
C GLN A 297 -13.18 -5.68 -11.33
N GLN A 298 -13.77 -5.28 -10.20
CA GLN A 298 -14.52 -4.03 -10.10
C GLN A 298 -13.61 -2.82 -10.31
N GLY A 299 -12.41 -2.82 -9.72
CA GLY A 299 -11.41 -1.78 -9.98
C GLY A 299 -10.92 -1.70 -11.44
N LEU A 300 -10.89 -2.84 -12.15
CA LEU A 300 -10.64 -2.86 -13.60
C LEU A 300 -11.81 -2.29 -14.40
N GLN A 301 -13.05 -2.60 -14.01
CA GLN A 301 -14.25 -2.02 -14.64
C GLN A 301 -14.32 -0.50 -14.49
N GLU A 302 -13.94 0.04 -13.33
CA GLU A 302 -13.93 1.50 -13.10
C GLU A 302 -12.96 2.23 -14.03
N LYS A 303 -11.82 1.61 -14.36
CA LYS A 303 -10.80 2.19 -15.27
C LYS A 303 -11.06 1.93 -16.75
N MET A 304 -11.93 0.97 -17.07
CA MET A 304 -12.32 0.64 -18.45
C MET A 304 -12.86 1.84 -19.27
N PRO A 305 -13.79 2.67 -18.77
CA PRO A 305 -14.30 3.81 -19.54
C PRO A 305 -13.23 4.88 -19.81
N GLU A 306 -12.24 5.03 -18.91
CA GLU A 306 -11.11 5.93 -19.13
C GLU A 306 -10.20 5.43 -20.25
N MET A 307 -9.89 4.13 -20.27
CA MET A 307 -9.12 3.53 -21.37
C MET A 307 -9.89 3.52 -22.70
N GLU A 308 -11.21 3.33 -22.69
CA GLU A 308 -12.02 3.42 -23.92
C GLU A 308 -11.95 4.83 -24.53
N LYS A 309 -12.02 5.89 -23.70
CA LYS A 309 -11.82 7.27 -24.16
C LYS A 309 -10.42 7.49 -24.71
N LEU A 310 -9.40 6.96 -24.04
CA LEU A 310 -8.01 7.07 -24.49
C LEU A 310 -7.81 6.35 -25.84
N VAL A 311 -8.38 5.16 -26.02
CA VAL A 311 -8.35 4.42 -27.28
C VAL A 311 -9.09 5.15 -28.39
N ASP A 312 -10.23 5.77 -28.13
CA ASP A 312 -10.94 6.56 -29.14
C ASP A 312 -10.18 7.83 -29.52
N GLY A 313 -9.52 8.48 -28.56
CA GLY A 313 -8.56 9.54 -28.82
C GLY A 313 -7.39 9.06 -29.68
N LEU A 314 -6.81 7.92 -29.32
CA LEU A 314 -5.70 7.27 -30.02
C LEU A 314 -6.08 6.84 -31.45
N LYS A 315 -7.32 6.37 -31.69
CA LYS A 315 -7.82 6.09 -33.05
C LYS A 315 -7.88 7.35 -33.91
N LYS A 316 -8.36 8.47 -33.35
CA LYS A 316 -8.40 9.76 -34.06
C LYS A 316 -6.99 10.25 -34.37
N LYS A 317 -6.09 10.25 -33.38
CA LYS A 317 -4.67 10.61 -33.56
C LYS A 317 -3.96 9.67 -34.54
N GLY A 318 -4.21 8.36 -34.46
CA GLY A 318 -3.66 7.35 -35.38
C GLY A 318 -4.18 7.50 -36.81
N HIS A 319 -5.45 7.86 -37.01
CA HIS A 319 -5.98 8.20 -38.33
C HIS A 319 -5.25 9.42 -38.92
N MET A 320 -4.93 10.41 -38.09
CA MET A 320 -4.16 11.56 -38.51
C MET A 320 -2.71 11.18 -38.84
N LEU A 321 -2.02 10.43 -37.99
CA LEU A 321 -0.67 9.93 -38.28
C LEU A 321 -0.61 9.17 -39.61
N ARG A 322 -1.63 8.39 -39.94
CA ARG A 322 -1.72 7.71 -41.24
C ARG A 322 -1.91 8.69 -42.39
N THR A 323 -2.90 9.57 -42.27
CA THR A 323 -3.27 10.51 -43.34
C THR A 323 -2.16 11.51 -43.64
N TRP A 324 -1.41 11.94 -42.63
CA TRP A 324 -0.45 13.04 -42.72
C TRP A 324 1.03 12.59 -42.63
N GLY A 325 1.31 11.44 -42.02
CA GLY A 325 2.67 10.93 -41.74
C GLY A 325 2.96 9.50 -42.23
N GLY A 326 1.95 8.74 -42.67
CA GLY A 326 2.10 7.37 -43.18
C GLY A 326 2.41 6.30 -42.13
N ASP A 327 2.37 6.62 -40.83
CA ASP A 327 2.66 5.69 -39.74
C ASP A 327 1.42 4.86 -39.36
N THR A 328 1.63 3.56 -39.11
CA THR A 328 0.60 2.58 -38.74
C THR A 328 0.83 1.90 -37.40
N SER A 329 1.88 2.27 -36.65
CA SER A 329 2.26 1.60 -35.38
C SER A 329 1.14 1.53 -34.34
N VAL A 330 0.24 2.51 -34.33
CA VAL A 330 -0.88 2.61 -33.37
C VAL A 330 -1.95 1.53 -33.58
N GLU A 331 -2.08 0.97 -34.79
CA GLU A 331 -3.13 -0.02 -35.07
C GLU A 331 -2.96 -1.33 -34.32
N ASN A 332 -1.72 -1.73 -34.05
CA ASN A 332 -1.43 -2.99 -33.37
C ASN A 332 -1.91 -2.93 -31.91
N SER A 333 -1.57 -1.87 -31.17
CA SER A 333 -2.03 -1.68 -29.79
C SER A 333 -3.55 -1.57 -29.68
N VAL A 334 -4.22 -0.93 -30.66
CA VAL A 334 -5.70 -0.88 -30.69
C VAL A 334 -6.31 -2.28 -30.96
N LYS A 335 -5.68 -3.12 -31.78
CA LYS A 335 -6.12 -4.52 -31.99
C LYS A 335 -5.92 -5.36 -30.74
N GLU A 336 -4.78 -5.22 -30.07
CA GLU A 336 -4.48 -5.89 -28.81
C GLU A 336 -5.46 -5.49 -27.71
N TRP A 337 -5.80 -4.20 -27.62
CA TRP A 337 -6.84 -3.70 -26.73
C TRP A 337 -8.19 -4.37 -26.96
N ASN A 338 -8.64 -4.45 -28.22
CA ASN A 338 -9.92 -5.09 -28.53
C ASN A 338 -9.92 -6.57 -28.14
N LYS A 339 -8.81 -7.29 -28.36
CA LYS A 339 -8.65 -8.68 -27.94
C LYS A 339 -8.72 -8.82 -26.41
N ILE A 340 -8.04 -7.94 -25.67
CA ILE A 340 -8.06 -7.96 -24.20
C ILE A 340 -9.45 -7.56 -23.68
N ARG A 341 -10.13 -6.61 -24.32
CA ARG A 341 -11.51 -6.22 -24.00
C ARG A 341 -12.47 -7.40 -24.13
N GLU A 342 -12.36 -8.18 -25.20
CA GLU A 342 -13.10 -9.43 -25.37
C GLU A 342 -12.77 -10.44 -24.27
N GLN A 343 -11.49 -10.56 -23.90
CA GLN A 343 -11.05 -11.44 -22.81
C GLN A 343 -11.58 -10.99 -21.43
N ILE A 344 -11.60 -9.69 -21.13
CA ILE A 344 -12.20 -9.14 -19.90
C ILE A 344 -13.70 -9.46 -19.86
N ALA A 345 -14.42 -9.23 -20.96
CA ALA A 345 -15.85 -9.52 -21.03
C ALA A 345 -16.14 -11.02 -20.84
N ALA A 346 -15.33 -11.89 -21.47
CA ALA A 346 -15.43 -13.34 -21.29
C ALA A 346 -15.11 -13.77 -19.85
N HIS A 347 -14.07 -13.19 -19.24
CA HIS A 347 -13.72 -13.44 -17.84
C HIS A 347 -14.81 -12.97 -16.89
N GLN A 348 -15.47 -11.86 -17.20
CA GLN A 348 -16.59 -11.35 -16.41
C GLN A 348 -17.80 -12.28 -16.45
N GLN A 349 -18.19 -12.76 -17.63
CA GLN A 349 -19.25 -13.75 -17.74
C GLN A 349 -18.90 -15.04 -16.99
N MET A 350 -17.65 -15.49 -17.08
CA MET A 350 -17.16 -16.63 -16.30
C MET A 350 -17.26 -16.37 -14.79
N PHE A 351 -16.89 -15.17 -14.34
CA PHE A 351 -16.97 -14.78 -12.92
C PHE A 351 -18.41 -14.72 -12.41
N GLU A 352 -19.33 -14.13 -13.17
CA GLU A 352 -20.76 -14.09 -12.84
C GLU A 352 -21.33 -15.50 -12.72
N HIS A 353 -20.99 -16.39 -13.65
CA HIS A 353 -21.40 -17.78 -13.58
C HIS A 353 -20.84 -18.51 -12.35
N GLN A 354 -19.55 -18.32 -12.04
CA GLN A 354 -18.94 -18.91 -10.84
C GLN A 354 -19.55 -18.34 -9.55
N ALA A 355 -19.88 -17.05 -9.52
CA ALA A 355 -20.56 -16.43 -8.40
C ALA A 355 -21.97 -17.02 -8.19
N GLU A 356 -22.71 -17.32 -9.26
CA GLU A 356 -24.00 -18.02 -9.17
C GLU A 356 -23.85 -19.45 -8.65
N VAL A 357 -22.83 -20.19 -9.11
CA VAL A 357 -22.54 -21.54 -8.61
C VAL A 357 -22.23 -21.50 -7.10
N VAL A 358 -21.41 -20.56 -6.64
CA VAL A 358 -21.12 -20.40 -5.21
C VAL A 358 -22.37 -19.98 -4.43
N LYS A 359 -23.20 -19.07 -4.96
CA LYS A 359 -24.47 -18.69 -4.32
C LYS A 359 -25.43 -19.87 -4.17
N SER A 360 -25.53 -20.73 -5.19
CA SER A 360 -26.36 -21.93 -5.14
C SER A 360 -25.83 -23.00 -4.19
N SER A 361 -24.49 -23.14 -4.07
CA SER A 361 -23.86 -23.98 -3.06
C SER A 361 -24.15 -23.46 -1.65
N LEU A 362 -23.97 -22.17 -1.40
CA LEU A 362 -24.23 -21.54 -0.11
C LEU A 362 -25.71 -21.61 0.30
N SER A 363 -26.64 -21.47 -0.66
CA SER A 363 -28.06 -21.72 -0.39
C SER A 363 -28.34 -23.18 -0.07
N GLY A 364 -27.69 -24.13 -0.75
CA GLY A 364 -27.83 -25.55 -0.45
C GLY A 364 -27.27 -25.92 0.93
N GLU A 365 -26.14 -25.33 1.32
CA GLU A 365 -25.59 -25.47 2.67
C GLU A 365 -26.51 -24.87 3.73
N TRP A 366 -27.11 -23.70 3.45
CA TRP A 366 -28.12 -23.08 4.32
C TRP A 366 -29.35 -23.97 4.52
N ASP A 367 -29.88 -24.56 3.44
CA ASP A 367 -31.03 -25.47 3.50
C ASP A 367 -30.69 -26.76 4.26
N ASN A 368 -29.46 -27.28 4.10
CA ASN A 368 -28.98 -28.44 4.86
C ASN A 368 -28.89 -28.14 6.37
N ILE A 369 -28.39 -26.96 6.75
CA ILE A 369 -28.33 -26.55 8.16
C ILE A 369 -29.74 -26.35 8.73
N CYS A 370 -30.65 -25.70 7.98
CA CYS A 370 -32.04 -25.55 8.41
C CYS A 370 -32.72 -26.90 8.61
N SER A 371 -32.54 -27.84 7.67
CA SER A 371 -33.05 -29.21 7.78
C SER A 371 -32.43 -29.98 8.96
N GLY A 372 -31.13 -29.81 9.19
CA GLY A 372 -30.43 -30.38 10.34
C GLY A 372 -30.97 -29.84 11.67
N MET A 373 -31.31 -28.55 11.71
CA MET A 373 -31.90 -27.89 12.86
C MET A 373 -33.32 -28.37 13.15
N GLU A 374 -34.16 -28.51 12.12
CA GLU A 374 -35.51 -29.07 12.23
C GLU A 374 -35.50 -30.52 12.72
N ALA A 375 -34.55 -31.32 12.22
CA ALA A 375 -34.34 -32.70 12.67
C ALA A 375 -33.88 -32.77 14.14
N TRP A 376 -32.99 -31.87 14.55
CA TRP A 376 -32.57 -31.75 15.96
C TRP A 376 -33.75 -31.37 16.85
N LEU A 377 -34.50 -30.33 16.49
CA LEU A 377 -35.67 -29.88 17.25
C LEU A 377 -36.72 -30.98 17.37
N SER A 378 -37.02 -31.69 16.27
CA SER A 378 -37.97 -32.80 16.29
C SER A 378 -37.52 -33.95 17.18
N ARG A 379 -36.24 -34.34 17.09
CA ARG A 379 -35.66 -35.41 17.91
C ARG A 379 -35.72 -35.07 19.40
N TRP A 380 -35.38 -33.83 19.78
CA TRP A 380 -35.31 -33.42 21.18
C TRP A 380 -36.67 -33.02 21.76
N ALA A 381 -37.60 -32.51 20.95
CA ALA A 381 -38.98 -32.30 21.36
C ALA A 381 -39.68 -33.63 21.71
N GLN A 382 -39.42 -34.69 20.92
CA GLN A 382 -39.89 -36.04 21.24
C GLN A 382 -39.12 -36.68 22.41
N ALA A 383 -37.82 -36.39 22.54
CA ALA A 383 -37.03 -36.90 23.66
C ALA A 383 -37.41 -36.22 24.99
N LYS A 384 -37.90 -34.97 24.98
CA LYS A 384 -38.31 -34.24 26.18
C LYS A 384 -39.29 -35.04 27.05
N SER A 385 -40.32 -35.64 26.45
CA SER A 385 -41.29 -36.46 27.18
C SER A 385 -40.66 -37.75 27.76
N ARG A 386 -39.64 -38.31 27.09
CA ARG A 386 -38.90 -39.49 27.59
C ARG A 386 -37.91 -39.13 28.70
N LEU A 387 -37.42 -37.88 28.72
CA LEU A 387 -36.47 -37.38 29.71
C LEU A 387 -37.15 -36.97 31.03
N GLU A 388 -38.42 -36.59 30.97
CA GLU A 388 -39.23 -36.24 32.14
C GLU A 388 -39.75 -37.47 32.92
N ASP A 389 -39.75 -38.66 32.31
CA ASP A 389 -40.12 -39.90 32.97
C ASP A 389 -38.95 -40.46 33.80
N THR A 390 -38.99 -40.19 35.11
CA THR A 390 -37.95 -40.54 36.09
C THR A 390 -38.35 -41.69 37.03
N HIS A 391 -39.53 -42.28 36.85
CA HIS A 391 -40.03 -43.32 37.75
C HIS A 391 -39.27 -44.65 37.57
N GLY A 392 -38.57 -45.06 38.63
CA GLY A 392 -37.99 -46.41 38.75
C GLY A 392 -36.62 -46.62 38.08
N LEU A 393 -35.94 -45.55 37.66
CA LEU A 393 -34.63 -45.63 36.99
C LEU A 393 -33.46 -45.81 37.97
N LEU A 394 -32.47 -46.58 37.54
CA LEU A 394 -31.22 -46.76 38.27
C LEU A 394 -30.26 -45.59 38.00
N TYR A 395 -29.40 -45.26 38.98
CA TYR A 395 -28.41 -44.19 38.90
C TYR A 395 -27.58 -44.17 37.60
N PRO A 396 -27.03 -45.31 37.10
CA PRO A 396 -26.28 -45.32 35.84
C PRO A 396 -27.11 -44.97 34.59
N GLU A 397 -28.40 -45.26 34.57
CA GLU A 397 -29.29 -44.95 33.42
C GLU A 397 -29.57 -43.45 33.34
N MET A 398 -29.61 -42.75 34.48
CA MET A 398 -29.70 -41.29 34.53
C MET A 398 -28.42 -40.61 34.04
N VAL A 399 -27.26 -41.19 34.35
CA VAL A 399 -25.95 -40.70 33.85
C VAL A 399 -25.85 -40.84 32.34
N GLU A 400 -26.31 -41.95 31.78
CA GLU A 400 -26.33 -42.17 30.33
C GLU A 400 -27.27 -41.19 29.60
N ARG A 401 -28.43 -40.89 30.19
CA ARG A 401 -29.35 -39.85 29.71
C ARG A 401 -28.71 -38.46 29.77
N CYS A 402 -28.00 -38.13 30.84
CA CYS A 402 -27.27 -36.86 30.96
C CYS A 402 -26.19 -36.71 29.89
N ARG A 403 -25.38 -37.75 29.64
CA ARG A 403 -24.36 -37.73 28.56
C ARG A 403 -25.00 -37.52 27.19
N SER A 404 -26.08 -38.22 26.90
CA SER A 404 -26.80 -38.08 25.63
C SER A 404 -27.30 -36.66 25.40
N ILE A 405 -27.74 -35.98 26.46
CA ILE A 405 -28.20 -34.58 26.39
C ILE A 405 -27.03 -33.62 26.19
N LEU A 406 -25.92 -33.82 26.88
CA LEU A 406 -24.70 -33.01 26.69
C LEU A 406 -24.17 -33.15 25.25
N ASP A 407 -24.16 -34.35 24.70
CA ASP A 407 -23.83 -34.59 23.29
C ASP A 407 -24.85 -33.91 22.35
N GLY A 408 -26.13 -33.90 22.73
CA GLY A 408 -27.19 -33.16 22.07
C GLY A 408 -26.95 -31.65 22.03
N ILE A 409 -26.56 -31.06 23.16
CA ILE A 409 -26.24 -29.63 23.29
C ILE A 409 -25.00 -29.29 22.45
N GLN A 410 -23.96 -30.13 22.48
CA GLN A 410 -22.77 -29.93 21.64
C GLN A 410 -23.09 -30.02 20.15
N SER A 411 -24.01 -30.91 19.75
CA SER A 411 -24.46 -30.98 18.35
C SER A 411 -25.20 -29.71 17.91
N PHE A 412 -25.98 -29.09 18.80
CA PHE A 412 -26.61 -27.80 18.56
C PHE A 412 -25.56 -26.68 18.41
N ASP A 413 -24.57 -26.62 19.32
CA ASP A 413 -23.53 -25.59 19.28
C ASP A 413 -22.68 -25.66 18.02
N LYS A 414 -22.47 -26.86 17.46
CA LYS A 414 -21.83 -27.04 16.15
C LYS A 414 -22.68 -26.45 15.03
N LEU A 415 -23.96 -26.79 14.96
CA LEU A 415 -24.88 -26.24 13.95
C LEU A 415 -25.03 -24.71 14.07
N ALA A 416 -25.01 -24.16 15.28
CA ALA A 416 -25.05 -22.73 15.53
C ALA A 416 -23.77 -22.01 15.04
N LYS A 417 -22.59 -22.60 15.24
CA LYS A 417 -21.32 -22.08 14.71
C LYS A 417 -21.29 -22.13 13.19
N GLU A 418 -21.70 -23.25 12.60
CA GLU A 418 -21.79 -23.40 11.14
C GLU A 418 -22.76 -22.38 10.53
N LYS A 419 -23.88 -22.10 11.19
CA LYS A 419 -24.80 -21.02 10.81
C LYS A 419 -24.12 -19.64 10.83
N GLU A 420 -23.38 -19.32 11.89
CA GLU A 420 -22.72 -18.02 12.05
C GLU A 420 -21.60 -17.82 11.02
N ASP A 421 -20.84 -18.88 10.73
CA ASP A 421 -19.83 -18.89 9.67
C ASP A 421 -20.46 -18.65 8.30
N LEU A 422 -21.56 -19.36 7.97
CA LEU A 422 -22.32 -19.15 6.73
C LEU A 422 -22.92 -17.75 6.63
N LEU A 423 -23.47 -17.19 7.71
CA LEU A 423 -23.98 -15.81 7.71
C LEU A 423 -22.85 -14.79 7.43
N CYS A 424 -21.65 -15.03 7.93
CA CYS A 424 -20.49 -14.20 7.63
C CYS A 424 -20.07 -14.30 6.15
N GLU A 425 -20.20 -15.47 5.53
CA GLU A 425 -19.95 -15.64 4.09
C GLU A 425 -21.07 -15.03 3.25
N CYS A 426 -22.33 -15.23 3.62
CA CYS A 426 -23.50 -14.68 2.92
C CYS A 426 -23.58 -13.15 2.97
N LYS A 427 -23.11 -12.51 4.06
CA LYS A 427 -22.97 -11.03 4.13
C LYS A 427 -22.03 -10.48 3.07
N LYS A 428 -20.96 -11.21 2.71
CA LYS A 428 -20.05 -10.80 1.63
C LYS A 428 -20.73 -10.87 0.26
N PHE A 429 -21.71 -11.76 0.11
CA PHE A 429 -22.49 -11.96 -1.11
C PHE A 429 -23.79 -11.15 -1.18
N ASN A 430 -24.09 -10.34 -0.14
CA ASN A 430 -25.34 -9.59 -0.03
C ASN A 430 -26.61 -10.47 -0.07
N MET A 431 -26.49 -11.74 0.33
CA MET A 431 -27.63 -12.65 0.47
C MET A 431 -28.25 -12.46 1.85
N LYS A 432 -29.53 -12.08 1.89
CA LYS A 432 -30.30 -11.97 3.13
C LYS A 432 -31.08 -13.26 3.32
N PHE A 433 -30.70 -14.06 4.31
CA PHE A 433 -31.48 -15.19 4.75
C PHE A 433 -32.33 -14.77 5.95
N GLU A 434 -33.63 -15.04 5.89
CA GLU A 434 -34.55 -14.74 6.99
C GLU A 434 -34.39 -15.80 8.09
N GLU A 435 -34.37 -15.34 9.34
CA GLU A 435 -34.27 -16.23 10.49
C GLU A 435 -35.58 -17.02 10.64
N ASN A 436 -35.49 -18.34 10.50
CA ASN A 436 -36.62 -19.22 10.67
C ASN A 436 -36.99 -19.35 12.17
N ASP A 437 -38.29 -19.32 12.52
CA ASP A 437 -38.76 -19.38 13.92
C ASP A 437 -38.32 -20.67 14.66
N VAL A 438 -37.99 -21.72 13.89
CA VAL A 438 -37.36 -22.97 14.33
C VAL A 438 -36.12 -22.74 15.19
N TRP A 439 -35.31 -21.71 14.90
CA TRP A 439 -34.09 -21.40 15.67
C TRP A 439 -34.42 -20.92 17.09
N LYS A 440 -35.44 -20.06 17.23
CA LYS A 440 -35.87 -19.53 18.54
C LYS A 440 -36.46 -20.64 19.40
N GLU A 441 -37.28 -21.50 18.80
CA GLU A 441 -37.87 -22.65 19.49
C GLU A 441 -36.78 -23.62 19.96
N ALA A 442 -35.77 -23.88 19.12
CA ALA A 442 -34.68 -24.78 19.46
C ALA A 442 -33.74 -24.19 20.53
N ASP A 443 -33.46 -22.88 20.51
CA ASP A 443 -32.75 -22.19 21.58
C ASP A 443 -33.51 -22.27 22.91
N SER A 444 -34.84 -22.11 22.88
CA SER A 444 -35.66 -22.24 24.08
C SER A 444 -35.61 -23.67 24.67
N LEU A 445 -35.62 -24.68 23.80
CA LEU A 445 -35.52 -26.09 24.18
C LEU A 445 -34.12 -26.44 24.73
N LYS A 446 -33.06 -25.92 24.09
CA LYS A 446 -31.69 -26.06 24.59
C LYS A 446 -31.53 -25.44 25.97
N ASN A 447 -32.01 -24.21 26.18
CA ASN A 447 -31.93 -23.53 27.48
C ASN A 447 -32.69 -24.30 28.56
N TYR A 448 -33.84 -24.88 28.24
CA TYR A 448 -34.58 -25.77 29.13
C TYR A 448 -33.78 -27.03 29.51
N LEU A 449 -33.22 -27.72 28.52
CA LEU A 449 -32.42 -28.93 28.74
C LEU A 449 -31.13 -28.62 29.53
N MET A 450 -30.46 -27.52 29.21
CA MET A 450 -29.25 -27.07 29.90
C MET A 450 -29.54 -26.74 31.37
N ASN A 451 -30.57 -25.96 31.67
CA ASN A 451 -30.89 -25.60 33.05
C ASN A 451 -31.32 -26.81 33.91
N THR A 452 -31.98 -27.80 33.31
CA THR A 452 -32.47 -28.97 34.03
C THR A 452 -31.36 -30.00 34.30
N TRP A 453 -30.46 -30.21 33.34
CA TRP A 453 -29.46 -31.29 33.40
C TRP A 453 -28.07 -30.85 33.86
N THR A 454 -27.75 -29.54 33.83
CA THR A 454 -26.50 -29.02 34.42
C THR A 454 -26.39 -29.31 35.91
N ILE A 455 -27.49 -29.15 36.65
CA ILE A 455 -27.56 -29.45 38.10
C ILE A 455 -27.24 -30.93 38.34
N PHE A 456 -27.72 -31.83 37.47
CA PHE A 456 -27.41 -33.25 37.55
C PHE A 456 -25.96 -33.56 37.15
N ASN A 457 -25.42 -32.89 36.12
CA ASN A 457 -24.03 -33.10 35.72
C ASN A 457 -23.04 -32.63 36.80
N GLU A 458 -23.26 -31.45 37.37
CA GLU A 458 -22.46 -30.94 38.50
C GLU A 458 -22.53 -31.88 39.71
N TYR A 459 -23.73 -32.41 40.01
CA TYR A 459 -23.90 -33.43 41.04
C TYR A 459 -23.11 -34.72 40.71
N ASN A 460 -23.20 -35.21 39.47
CA ASN A 460 -22.52 -36.44 39.06
C ASN A 460 -20.99 -36.29 39.07
N GLU A 461 -20.46 -35.14 38.66
CA GLU A 461 -19.02 -34.85 38.71
C GLU A 461 -18.50 -34.81 40.16
N GLU A 462 -19.22 -34.13 41.06
CA GLU A 462 -18.87 -34.13 42.48
C GLU A 462 -19.04 -35.52 43.11
N TYR A 463 -20.09 -36.27 42.73
CA TYR A 463 -20.34 -37.63 43.20
C TYR A 463 -19.25 -38.61 42.74
N GLU A 464 -18.83 -38.57 41.47
CA GLU A 464 -17.72 -39.39 40.96
C GLU A 464 -16.38 -39.00 41.59
N SER A 465 -16.13 -37.69 41.77
CA SER A 465 -14.92 -37.18 42.44
C SER A 465 -14.83 -37.65 43.90
N MET A 466 -15.96 -37.68 44.60
CA MET A 466 -16.05 -38.22 45.96
C MET A 466 -15.98 -39.75 45.97
N GLY A 467 -16.66 -40.42 45.04
CA GLY A 467 -16.74 -41.87 44.93
C GLY A 467 -15.40 -42.53 44.57
N ASN A 468 -14.57 -41.88 43.76
CA ASN A 468 -13.27 -42.40 43.32
C ASN A 468 -12.16 -42.28 44.38
N GLN A 469 -12.39 -41.55 45.48
CA GLN A 469 -11.40 -41.42 46.54
C GLN A 469 -11.21 -42.75 47.28
N GLU A 470 -9.93 -43.09 47.52
CA GLU A 470 -9.57 -44.25 48.33
C GLU A 470 -10.14 -44.12 49.73
N TRP A 471 -10.76 -45.21 50.19
CA TRP A 471 -11.44 -45.28 51.48
C TRP A 471 -10.48 -44.87 52.59
N LEU A 472 -9.22 -45.36 52.58
CA LEU A 472 -8.19 -45.11 53.60
C LEU A 472 -7.90 -43.62 53.84
N VAL A 473 -8.02 -42.79 52.81
CA VAL A 473 -7.89 -41.32 52.88
C VAL A 473 -9.19 -40.69 53.34
N PHE A 474 -10.33 -41.20 52.85
CA PHE A 474 -11.65 -40.66 53.13
C PHE A 474 -12.15 -40.90 54.56
N GLN A 475 -11.68 -41.95 55.26
CA GLN A 475 -12.09 -42.25 56.65
C GLN A 475 -11.82 -41.08 57.62
N LYS A 476 -10.78 -40.29 57.34
CA LYS A 476 -10.40 -39.12 58.14
C LYS A 476 -11.27 -37.89 57.83
N LYS A 477 -12.01 -37.91 56.71
CA LYS A 477 -12.74 -36.79 56.13
C LYS A 477 -14.25 -37.06 55.98
N LEU A 478 -14.83 -37.86 56.87
CA LEU A 478 -16.25 -38.21 56.81
C LEU A 478 -17.21 -37.00 56.88
N HIS A 479 -16.78 -35.87 57.45
CA HIS A 479 -17.56 -34.62 57.45
C HIS A 479 -17.82 -34.09 56.03
N LEU A 480 -16.95 -34.38 55.05
CA LEU A 480 -17.15 -33.95 53.67
C LEU A 480 -18.36 -34.62 53.01
N LEU A 481 -18.76 -35.81 53.46
CA LEU A 481 -19.98 -36.47 53.00
C LEU A 481 -21.24 -35.78 53.55
N GLU A 482 -21.23 -35.38 54.83
CA GLU A 482 -22.31 -34.59 55.45
C GLU A 482 -22.43 -33.21 54.80
N GLU A 483 -21.31 -32.54 54.56
CA GLU A 483 -21.25 -31.25 53.86
C GLU A 483 -21.74 -31.38 52.41
N PHE A 484 -21.41 -32.47 51.71
CA PHE A 484 -21.93 -32.76 50.36
C PHE A 484 -23.45 -32.90 50.36
N VAL A 485 -24.00 -33.74 51.25
CA VAL A 485 -25.45 -33.95 51.35
C VAL A 485 -26.19 -32.66 51.72
N CYS A 486 -25.64 -31.87 52.66
CA CYS A 486 -26.24 -30.59 53.06
C CYS A 486 -26.18 -29.55 51.93
N ARG A 487 -25.04 -29.42 51.25
CA ARG A 487 -24.87 -28.47 50.12
C ARG A 487 -25.83 -28.78 48.99
N TRP A 488 -25.94 -30.05 48.61
CA TRP A 488 -26.82 -30.45 47.51
C TRP A 488 -28.29 -30.35 47.89
N ASN A 489 -28.72 -30.74 49.09
CA ASN A 489 -30.09 -30.52 49.55
C ASN A 489 -30.54 -29.05 49.45
N ASN A 490 -29.65 -28.10 49.70
CA ASN A 490 -29.95 -26.66 49.58
C ASN A 490 -29.97 -26.16 48.12
N ARG A 491 -29.40 -26.92 47.17
CA ARG A 491 -29.21 -26.52 45.76
C ARG A 491 -30.27 -27.09 44.80
N LEU A 492 -31.20 -27.91 45.29
CA LEU A 492 -32.20 -28.63 44.48
C LEU A 492 -33.41 -27.78 44.06
N GLU A 493 -33.53 -26.53 44.52
CA GLU A 493 -34.59 -25.62 44.06
C GLU A 493 -34.20 -24.95 42.73
N PRO A 494 -35.01 -25.04 41.66
CA PRO A 494 -36.40 -25.52 41.58
C PRO A 494 -36.57 -27.02 41.32
N PHE A 495 -37.61 -27.61 41.90
CA PHE A 495 -37.95 -29.03 41.80
C PHE A 495 -38.44 -29.43 40.40
N THR A 496 -37.52 -29.93 39.59
CA THR A 496 -37.75 -30.69 38.35
C THR A 496 -37.73 -32.21 38.63
N PRO A 497 -38.25 -33.07 37.72
CA PRO A 497 -38.23 -34.54 37.88
C PRO A 497 -36.83 -35.11 38.17
N VAL A 498 -35.78 -34.48 37.65
CA VAL A 498 -34.37 -34.85 37.86
C VAL A 498 -33.89 -34.43 39.25
N THR A 499 -34.24 -33.23 39.72
CA THR A 499 -33.89 -32.81 41.10
C THR A 499 -34.67 -33.58 42.17
N LEU A 500 -35.89 -34.05 41.87
CA LEU A 500 -36.65 -34.93 42.76
C LEU A 500 -36.01 -36.33 42.84
N TYR A 501 -35.46 -36.83 41.74
CA TYR A 501 -34.65 -38.05 41.76
C TYR A 501 -33.36 -37.87 42.59
N LEU A 502 -32.65 -36.75 42.41
CA LEU A 502 -31.47 -36.42 43.21
C LEU A 502 -31.80 -36.32 44.70
N GLN A 503 -32.97 -35.78 45.07
CA GLN A 503 -33.43 -35.75 46.46
C GLN A 503 -33.58 -37.18 47.04
N GLN A 504 -34.19 -38.10 46.29
CA GLN A 504 -34.34 -39.50 46.73
C GLN A 504 -33.01 -40.24 46.88
N GLU A 505 -32.03 -39.93 46.03
CA GLU A 505 -30.67 -40.46 46.19
C GLU A 505 -29.96 -39.81 47.40
N LEU A 506 -30.08 -38.50 47.59
CA LEU A 506 -29.52 -37.77 48.73
C LEU A 506 -30.07 -38.25 50.08
N GLU A 507 -31.35 -38.62 50.16
CA GLU A 507 -31.97 -39.23 51.33
C GLU A 507 -31.36 -40.59 51.72
N LYS A 508 -30.71 -41.31 50.79
CA LYS A 508 -29.98 -42.54 51.14
C LYS A 508 -28.67 -42.22 51.88
N TYR A 509 -28.09 -41.04 51.65
CA TYR A 509 -26.79 -40.63 52.17
C TYR A 509 -26.87 -39.87 53.51
N THR A 510 -28.03 -39.32 53.89
CA THR A 510 -28.23 -38.50 55.10
C THR A 510 -27.88 -39.19 56.42
N ASP A 511 -27.98 -40.53 56.49
CA ASP A 511 -27.70 -41.31 57.72
C ASP A 511 -26.42 -42.15 57.63
N LEU A 512 -25.76 -42.20 56.47
CA LEU A 512 -24.60 -43.08 56.26
C LEU A 512 -23.38 -42.63 57.02
N THR A 513 -23.18 -41.33 57.22
CA THR A 513 -21.99 -40.81 57.91
C THR A 513 -21.91 -41.32 59.36
N GLY A 514 -23.07 -41.47 60.01
CA GLY A 514 -23.18 -42.07 61.34
C GLY A 514 -22.78 -43.55 61.37
N VAL A 515 -23.08 -44.31 60.30
CA VAL A 515 -22.75 -45.75 60.19
C VAL A 515 -21.29 -45.96 59.77
N LEU A 516 -20.80 -45.15 58.84
CA LEU A 516 -19.42 -45.19 58.34
C LEU A 516 -18.39 -44.85 59.43
N LYS A 517 -18.79 -44.15 60.50
CA LYS A 517 -17.96 -43.96 61.70
C LYS A 517 -17.50 -45.29 62.32
N TYR A 518 -18.34 -46.33 62.28
CA TYR A 518 -18.01 -47.65 62.84
C TYR A 518 -17.15 -48.51 61.91
N VAL A 519 -16.99 -48.12 60.64
CA VAL A 519 -16.21 -48.84 59.62
C VAL A 519 -14.82 -48.20 59.38
N ARG A 520 -14.43 -47.20 60.20
CA ARG A 520 -13.14 -46.50 60.10
C ARG A 520 -11.92 -47.42 60.24
N GLY A 521 -12.06 -48.59 60.87
CA GLY A 521 -11.16 -49.72 60.70
C GLY A 521 -9.68 -49.57 61.06
N MET A 522 -9.30 -48.58 61.86
CA MET A 522 -7.92 -48.45 62.41
C MET A 522 -7.45 -49.70 63.16
N GLU A 523 -8.37 -50.49 63.70
CA GLU A 523 -8.11 -51.65 64.59
C GLU A 523 -8.54 -52.99 63.95
N PHE A 524 -9.01 -52.97 62.69
CA PHE A 524 -9.51 -54.18 62.02
C PHE A 524 -8.38 -55.08 61.52
N THR A 525 -8.55 -56.39 61.73
CA THR A 525 -7.75 -57.43 61.09
C THR A 525 -8.44 -57.91 59.83
N GLU A 526 -7.75 -58.69 58.99
CA GLU A 526 -8.34 -59.30 57.80
C GLU A 526 -9.62 -60.12 58.10
N LYS A 527 -9.73 -60.70 59.31
CA LYS A 527 -10.92 -61.43 59.75
C LYS A 527 -12.13 -60.49 59.91
N HIS A 528 -11.94 -59.36 60.58
CA HIS A 528 -12.97 -58.35 60.75
C HIS A 528 -13.38 -57.73 59.41
N TRP A 529 -12.44 -57.50 58.50
CA TRP A 529 -12.77 -57.06 57.14
C TRP A 529 -13.64 -58.07 56.39
N ARG A 530 -13.32 -59.37 56.43
CA ARG A 530 -14.16 -60.41 55.80
C ARG A 530 -15.56 -60.49 56.40
N GLU A 531 -15.69 -60.33 57.71
CA GLU A 531 -17.00 -60.26 58.38
C GLU A 531 -17.80 -59.04 57.92
N VAL A 532 -17.16 -57.87 57.79
CA VAL A 532 -17.79 -56.66 57.24
C VAL A 532 -18.22 -56.86 55.78
N TYR A 533 -17.37 -57.43 54.92
CA TYR A 533 -17.72 -57.73 53.52
C TYR A 533 -18.91 -58.70 53.42
N SER A 534 -18.94 -59.74 54.27
CA SER A 534 -20.05 -60.70 54.32
C SER A 534 -21.36 -60.09 54.83
N LEU A 535 -21.30 -59.15 55.77
CA LEU A 535 -22.48 -58.49 56.35
C LEU A 535 -23.07 -57.44 55.40
N VAL A 536 -22.20 -56.73 54.67
CA VAL A 536 -22.61 -55.67 53.75
C VAL A 536 -23.02 -56.23 52.38
N GLY A 537 -22.58 -57.45 52.03
CA GLY A 537 -22.91 -58.10 50.77
C GLY A 537 -22.01 -57.64 49.62
N MET A 538 -20.71 -57.50 49.89
CA MET A 538 -19.70 -57.02 48.95
C MET A 538 -18.68 -58.11 48.62
N GLU A 539 -18.14 -58.08 47.40
CA GLU A 539 -17.00 -58.92 47.02
C GLU A 539 -15.72 -58.47 47.75
N TYR A 540 -14.92 -59.44 48.21
CA TYR A 540 -13.70 -59.16 48.97
C TYR A 540 -12.65 -58.46 48.09
N LYS A 541 -12.44 -57.17 48.32
CA LYS A 541 -11.30 -56.41 47.79
C LYS A 541 -10.26 -56.23 48.90
N LYS A 542 -9.00 -55.99 48.52
CA LYS A 542 -7.97 -55.63 49.50
C LYS A 542 -8.37 -54.29 50.17
N PRO A 543 -8.17 -54.14 51.49
CA PRO A 543 -8.54 -52.91 52.21
C PRO A 543 -7.90 -51.63 51.63
N GLU A 544 -6.74 -51.79 50.98
CA GLU A 544 -5.97 -50.71 50.34
C GLU A 544 -6.59 -50.21 49.02
N THR A 545 -7.38 -51.04 48.34
CA THR A 545 -7.99 -50.72 47.03
C THR A 545 -9.47 -50.32 47.11
N LEU A 546 -9.99 -50.22 48.33
CA LEU A 546 -11.40 -49.94 48.56
C LEU A 546 -11.68 -48.46 48.30
N GLN A 547 -12.73 -48.14 47.54
CA GLN A 547 -13.15 -46.77 47.25
C GLN A 547 -14.42 -46.42 48.00
N LEU A 548 -14.66 -45.12 48.21
CA LEU A 548 -15.92 -44.66 48.82
C LEU A 548 -17.14 -45.08 48.00
N GLY A 549 -17.03 -45.06 46.67
CA GLY A 549 -18.11 -45.45 45.74
C GLY A 549 -18.64 -46.86 45.98
N ASP A 550 -17.77 -47.79 46.40
CA ASP A 550 -18.18 -49.17 46.72
C ASP A 550 -19.11 -49.23 47.94
N PHE A 551 -18.94 -48.34 48.93
CA PHE A 551 -19.86 -48.21 50.07
C PHE A 551 -21.13 -47.43 49.75
N LEU A 552 -21.04 -46.42 48.88
CA LEU A 552 -22.20 -45.63 48.46
C LEU A 552 -23.20 -46.47 47.67
N ASN A 553 -22.73 -47.40 46.83
CA ASN A 553 -23.60 -48.33 46.10
C ASN A 553 -24.37 -49.30 47.01
N VAL A 554 -23.84 -49.59 48.20
CA VAL A 554 -24.41 -50.54 49.16
C VAL A 554 -24.99 -49.83 50.40
N ALA A 555 -25.18 -48.50 50.30
CA ALA A 555 -25.64 -47.61 51.35
C ALA A 555 -26.89 -48.12 52.11
N SER A 556 -27.89 -48.61 51.38
CA SER A 556 -29.15 -49.12 51.95
C SER A 556 -28.93 -50.35 52.85
N ASN A 557 -28.06 -51.28 52.43
CA ASN A 557 -27.72 -52.47 53.20
C ASN A 557 -26.81 -52.15 54.39
N VAL A 558 -25.88 -51.20 54.23
CA VAL A 558 -25.03 -50.70 55.32
C VAL A 558 -25.90 -50.08 56.44
N LYS A 559 -26.91 -49.29 56.07
CA LYS A 559 -27.88 -48.73 57.02
C LYS A 559 -28.67 -49.81 57.75
N GLY A 560 -29.09 -50.88 57.05
CA GLY A 560 -29.79 -52.02 57.66
C GLY A 560 -28.95 -52.80 58.69
N GLN A 561 -27.62 -52.89 58.49
CA GLN A 561 -26.72 -53.68 59.33
C GLN A 561 -25.94 -52.86 60.39
N MET A 562 -26.38 -51.63 60.67
CA MET A 562 -25.71 -50.70 61.60
C MET A 562 -25.35 -51.34 62.96
N LYS A 563 -26.26 -52.09 63.58
CA LYS A 563 -26.04 -52.73 64.89
C LYS A 563 -24.97 -53.83 64.84
N ALA A 564 -24.89 -54.56 63.73
CA ALA A 564 -23.90 -55.61 63.53
C ALA A 564 -22.50 -55.02 63.32
N LEU A 565 -22.39 -53.96 62.52
CA LEU A 565 -21.15 -53.23 62.28
C LEU A 565 -20.60 -52.58 63.56
N GLN A 566 -21.48 -52.04 64.41
CA GLN A 566 -21.09 -51.50 65.72
C GLN A 566 -20.47 -52.57 66.62
N LYS A 567 -21.03 -53.78 66.62
CA LYS A 567 -20.52 -54.92 67.42
C LYS A 567 -19.16 -55.41 66.92
N VAL A 568 -18.96 -55.46 65.60
CA VAL A 568 -17.66 -55.83 65.01
C VAL A 568 -16.60 -54.78 65.33
N SER A 569 -16.96 -53.48 65.28
CA SER A 569 -16.06 -52.39 65.68
C SER A 569 -15.66 -52.46 67.16
N SER A 570 -16.61 -52.71 68.08
CA SER A 570 -16.30 -52.83 69.51
C SER A 570 -15.41 -54.03 69.82
N ASN A 571 -15.66 -55.17 69.15
CA ASN A 571 -14.86 -56.38 69.31
C ASN A 571 -13.43 -56.20 68.77
N ALA A 572 -13.30 -55.51 67.63
CA ALA A 572 -11.99 -55.24 67.06
C ALA A 572 -11.15 -54.31 67.96
N SER A 573 -11.81 -53.34 68.60
CA SER A 573 -11.15 -52.42 69.52
C SER A 573 -10.67 -53.10 70.80
N SER A 574 -11.50 -53.95 71.41
CA SER A 574 -11.06 -54.76 72.54
C SER A 574 -9.93 -55.69 72.14
N GLU A 575 -10.01 -56.38 70.99
CA GLU A 575 -8.94 -57.27 70.54
C GLU A 575 -7.64 -56.52 70.22
N ALA A 576 -7.69 -55.31 69.66
CA ALA A 576 -6.50 -54.48 69.42
C ALA A 576 -5.82 -54.05 70.73
N ALA A 577 -6.60 -53.64 71.74
CA ALA A 577 -6.09 -53.34 73.06
C ALA A 577 -5.41 -54.57 73.71
N VAL A 578 -6.03 -55.74 73.57
CA VAL A 578 -5.47 -57.03 74.04
C VAL A 578 -4.16 -57.36 73.32
N ARG A 579 -4.09 -57.19 71.99
CA ARG A 579 -2.86 -57.43 71.21
C ARG A 579 -1.73 -56.47 71.57
N SER A 580 -2.03 -55.19 71.79
CA SER A 580 -1.03 -54.21 72.24
C SER A 580 -0.45 -54.61 73.59
N ALA A 581 -1.32 -54.96 74.56
CA ALA A 581 -0.88 -55.38 75.88
C ALA A 581 -0.05 -56.68 75.86
N LEU A 582 -0.37 -57.64 74.98
CA LEU A 582 0.46 -58.83 74.76
C LEU A 582 1.83 -58.49 74.15
N SER A 583 1.87 -57.57 73.18
CA SER A 583 3.13 -57.15 72.57
C SER A 583 4.03 -56.46 73.59
N ASP A 584 3.46 -55.64 74.47
CA ASP A 584 4.19 -55.00 75.57
C ASP A 584 4.72 -56.02 76.59
N LEU A 585 3.93 -57.06 76.90
CA LEU A 585 4.35 -58.18 77.75
C LEU A 585 5.53 -58.96 77.13
N GLU A 586 5.47 -59.22 75.82
CA GLU A 586 6.55 -59.88 75.08
C GLU A 586 7.85 -59.07 75.08
N LEU A 587 7.75 -57.77 74.79
CA LEU A 587 8.86 -56.82 74.85
C LEU A 587 9.48 -56.77 76.26
N TRP A 588 8.64 -56.69 77.28
CA TRP A 588 9.09 -56.70 78.67
C TRP A 588 9.79 -58.01 79.03
N TYR A 589 9.22 -59.17 78.68
CA TYR A 589 9.80 -60.48 79.00
C TYR A 589 11.18 -60.66 78.35
N ALA A 590 11.35 -60.23 77.09
CA ALA A 590 12.64 -60.28 76.40
C ALA A 590 13.69 -59.32 77.02
N GLY A 591 13.25 -58.19 77.59
CA GLY A 591 14.11 -57.19 78.21
C GLY A 591 14.50 -57.48 79.67
N ALA A 592 13.80 -58.39 80.36
CA ALA A 592 14.03 -58.66 81.78
C ALA A 592 15.40 -59.34 82.04
N ARG A 593 16.24 -58.73 82.88
CA ARG A 593 17.58 -59.24 83.27
C ARG A 593 17.80 -59.18 84.77
N LEU A 594 18.51 -60.18 85.31
CA LEU A 594 18.93 -60.22 86.71
C LEU A 594 20.18 -59.35 86.93
N THR A 595 20.17 -58.49 87.95
CA THR A 595 21.34 -57.68 88.34
C THR A 595 22.34 -58.53 89.13
N ILE A 596 23.39 -58.98 88.44
CA ILE A 596 24.46 -59.79 89.01
C ILE A 596 25.59 -58.89 89.52
N THR A 597 25.98 -59.06 90.78
CA THR A 597 27.15 -58.39 91.39
C THR A 597 28.16 -59.42 91.85
N TYR A 598 29.45 -59.19 91.61
CA TYR A 598 30.50 -60.14 91.98
C TYR A 598 31.00 -59.88 93.41
N TYR A 599 30.89 -60.88 94.27
CA TYR A 599 31.40 -60.84 95.64
C TYR A 599 32.69 -61.67 95.75
N ALA A 600 33.76 -61.08 96.28
CA ALA A 600 35.03 -61.76 96.48
C ALA A 600 35.05 -62.50 97.82
N ASP A 601 35.14 -63.83 97.79
CA ASP A 601 35.28 -64.65 99.02
C ASP A 601 36.71 -64.54 99.61
N LYS A 602 36.91 -65.00 100.85
CA LYS A 602 38.21 -64.97 101.57
C LYS A 602 39.35 -65.70 100.84
N ALA A 603 39.03 -66.55 99.85
CA ALA A 603 39.98 -67.17 98.93
C ALA A 603 40.23 -66.37 97.63
N LYS A 604 39.82 -65.09 97.56
CA LYS A 604 39.92 -64.16 96.41
C LYS A 604 39.22 -64.61 95.11
N LYS A 605 38.31 -65.60 95.15
CA LYS A 605 37.44 -65.93 94.01
C LYS A 605 36.21 -65.02 93.97
N LEU A 606 35.93 -64.46 92.79
CA LEU A 606 34.74 -63.65 92.52
C LEU A 606 33.55 -64.57 92.23
N THR A 607 32.52 -64.52 93.07
CA THR A 607 31.27 -65.27 92.89
C THR A 607 30.13 -64.32 92.54
N PRO A 608 29.40 -64.55 91.43
CA PRO A 608 28.24 -63.73 91.06
C PRO A 608 27.08 -63.97 92.03
N ILE A 609 26.55 -62.89 92.62
CA ILE A 609 25.43 -62.85 93.55
C ILE A 609 24.40 -61.86 93.01
N VAL A 610 23.13 -62.27 92.95
CA VAL A 610 22.03 -61.41 92.47
C VAL A 610 21.48 -60.60 93.65
N LYS A 611 21.38 -59.27 93.53
CA LYS A 611 20.91 -58.39 94.63
C LYS A 611 19.40 -58.12 94.61
N ASP A 612 18.82 -57.91 93.43
CA ASP A 612 17.49 -57.29 93.33
C ASP A 612 16.38 -58.29 93.01
N PHE A 613 16.32 -59.41 93.74
CA PHE A 613 15.25 -60.40 93.55
C PHE A 613 13.86 -59.84 93.83
N LYS A 614 13.73 -58.90 94.77
CA LYS A 614 12.44 -58.34 95.17
C LYS A 614 11.81 -57.53 94.03
N ASP A 615 12.59 -56.69 93.37
CA ASP A 615 12.11 -55.79 92.31
C ASP A 615 11.70 -56.54 91.04
N ILE A 616 12.40 -57.64 90.72
CA ILE A 616 12.04 -58.49 89.59
C ILE A 616 10.80 -59.31 89.91
N LEU A 617 10.65 -59.79 91.15
CA LEU A 617 9.45 -60.49 91.59
C LEU A 617 8.22 -59.59 91.57
N THR A 618 8.30 -58.34 92.06
CA THR A 618 7.17 -57.39 92.00
C THR A 618 6.77 -57.08 90.56
N LYS A 619 7.74 -56.91 89.65
CA LYS A 619 7.44 -56.71 88.22
C LYS A 619 6.80 -57.93 87.57
N ILE A 620 7.22 -59.15 87.93
CA ILE A 620 6.56 -60.36 87.43
C ILE A 620 5.13 -60.47 87.99
N GLU A 621 4.90 -60.10 89.24
CA GLU A 621 3.57 -60.08 89.86
C GLU A 621 2.64 -59.05 89.19
N GLU A 622 3.14 -57.86 88.84
CA GLU A 622 2.42 -56.85 88.04
C GLU A 622 2.03 -57.39 86.67
N GLN A 623 2.96 -58.05 85.96
CA GLN A 623 2.69 -58.63 84.64
C GLN A 623 1.75 -59.84 84.71
N GLN A 624 1.78 -60.62 85.79
CA GLN A 624 0.78 -61.65 86.05
C GLN A 624 -0.61 -61.04 86.24
N TRP A 625 -0.70 -59.89 86.92
CA TRP A 625 -1.98 -59.19 87.09
C TRP A 625 -2.55 -58.71 85.75
N VAL A 626 -1.70 -58.18 84.85
CA VAL A 626 -2.09 -57.81 83.48
C VAL A 626 -2.58 -59.03 82.69
N VAL A 627 -1.87 -60.16 82.76
CA VAL A 627 -2.29 -61.41 82.09
C VAL A 627 -3.61 -61.94 82.66
N TRP A 628 -3.84 -61.82 83.97
CA TRP A 628 -5.10 -62.19 84.60
C TRP A 628 -6.26 -61.26 84.22
N SER A 629 -6.05 -59.94 84.17
CA SER A 629 -7.11 -59.02 83.77
C SER A 629 -7.55 -59.26 82.32
N LEU A 630 -6.63 -59.72 81.48
CA LEU A 630 -6.88 -60.06 80.07
C LEU A 630 -7.29 -61.53 79.87
N GLY A 631 -7.21 -62.36 80.91
CA GLY A 631 -7.36 -63.83 80.81
C GLY A 631 -8.73 -64.30 80.29
N GLY A 632 -9.76 -63.47 80.41
CA GLY A 632 -11.08 -63.75 79.84
C GLY A 632 -11.12 -63.69 78.30
N GLU A 633 -10.25 -62.90 77.68
CA GLU A 633 -10.25 -62.65 76.22
C GLU A 633 -9.08 -63.33 75.49
N LEU A 634 -8.06 -63.80 76.24
CA LEU A 634 -6.80 -64.33 75.70
C LEU A 634 -6.75 -65.84 75.41
N GLY A 635 -7.76 -66.61 75.80
CA GLY A 635 -7.81 -68.05 75.54
C GLY A 635 -6.51 -68.81 75.89
N GLY A 636 -5.99 -69.61 74.94
CA GLY A 636 -4.83 -70.48 75.14
C GLY A 636 -3.46 -69.79 75.19
N THR A 637 -3.33 -68.55 74.72
CA THR A 637 -2.04 -67.82 74.79
C THR A 637 -1.84 -67.20 76.17
N GLY A 638 -2.92 -66.72 76.80
CA GLY A 638 -2.90 -66.22 78.18
C GLY A 638 -2.50 -67.29 79.19
N SER A 639 -2.99 -68.53 79.03
CA SER A 639 -2.62 -69.66 79.91
C SER A 639 -1.15 -70.06 79.74
N GLY A 640 -0.60 -69.95 78.52
CA GLY A 640 0.82 -70.16 78.25
C GLY A 640 1.72 -69.11 78.93
N TRP A 641 1.34 -67.83 78.89
CA TRP A 641 2.07 -66.76 79.58
C TRP A 641 1.96 -66.85 81.10
N ASP A 642 0.79 -67.17 81.65
CA ASP A 642 0.61 -67.38 83.08
C ASP A 642 1.47 -68.55 83.59
N ALA A 643 1.52 -69.67 82.86
CA ALA A 643 2.40 -70.80 83.18
C ALA A 643 3.89 -70.42 83.15
N LYS A 644 4.32 -69.65 82.15
CA LYS A 644 5.71 -69.16 82.05
C LYS A 644 6.08 -68.23 83.20
N LEU A 645 5.22 -67.25 83.52
CA LEU A 645 5.47 -66.31 84.62
C LEU A 645 5.45 -67.03 85.98
N ARG A 646 4.52 -67.98 86.21
CA ARG A 646 4.51 -68.80 87.44
C ARG A 646 5.78 -69.63 87.58
N THR A 647 6.26 -70.22 86.48
CA THR A 647 7.53 -70.97 86.47
C THR A 647 8.70 -70.05 86.78
N ALA A 648 8.75 -68.85 86.20
CA ALA A 648 9.79 -67.86 86.47
C ALA A 648 9.78 -67.40 87.95
N VAL A 649 8.61 -67.15 88.54
CA VAL A 649 8.47 -66.84 89.98
C VAL A 649 8.99 -68.00 90.84
N HIS A 650 8.62 -69.25 90.52
CA HIS A 650 9.09 -70.42 91.25
C HIS A 650 10.62 -70.56 91.18
N LEU A 651 11.21 -70.43 89.99
CA LEU A 651 12.65 -70.52 89.79
C LEU A 651 13.40 -69.38 90.50
N LEU A 652 12.90 -68.15 90.43
CA LEU A 652 13.51 -67.00 91.11
C LEU A 652 13.41 -67.10 92.64
N ARG A 653 12.27 -67.56 93.18
CA ARG A 653 12.13 -67.82 94.62
C ARG A 653 13.04 -68.95 95.09
N ALA A 654 13.19 -70.02 94.29
CA ALA A 654 14.13 -71.09 94.56
C ALA A 654 15.59 -70.60 94.52
N ALA A 655 15.98 -69.84 93.50
CA ALA A 655 17.32 -69.24 93.39
C ALA A 655 17.62 -68.29 94.56
N HIS A 656 16.67 -67.43 94.93
CA HIS A 656 16.78 -66.56 96.09
C HIS A 656 16.97 -67.35 97.40
N HIS A 657 16.21 -68.44 97.60
CA HIS A 657 16.36 -69.31 98.78
C HIS A 657 17.73 -70.02 98.79
N VAL A 658 18.20 -70.52 97.65
CA VAL A 658 19.52 -71.18 97.56
C VAL A 658 20.65 -70.21 97.87
N GLN A 659 20.59 -68.98 97.33
CA GLN A 659 21.60 -67.94 97.57
C GLN A 659 21.64 -67.49 99.06
N ARG A 660 20.47 -67.45 99.73
CA ARG A 660 20.38 -67.16 101.18
C ARG A 660 20.91 -68.30 102.06
N ARG A 661 20.80 -69.56 101.62
CA ARG A 661 21.23 -70.73 102.38
C ARG A 661 22.73 -71.03 102.19
N SER A 662 23.27 -70.78 100.99
CA SER A 662 24.71 -70.89 100.71
C SER A 662 25.56 -69.79 101.37
N SER A 663 24.95 -68.73 101.89
CA SER A 663 25.63 -67.72 102.71
C SER A 663 25.71 -68.10 104.20
N THR A 664 24.97 -69.13 104.65
CA THR A 664 24.85 -69.48 106.08
C THR A 664 25.38 -70.88 106.47
N GLU A 665 25.53 -71.83 105.55
CA GLU A 665 26.09 -73.18 105.83
C GLU A 665 27.44 -73.41 105.10
N ARG A 666 28.50 -73.68 105.88
CA ARG A 666 29.85 -74.05 105.40
C ARG A 666 29.81 -75.47 104.80
N GLU A 667 29.61 -75.56 103.49
CA GLU A 667 30.27 -76.54 102.63
C GLU A 667 30.11 -76.11 101.17
N PHE A 668 31.19 -75.52 100.64
CA PHE A 668 31.33 -75.04 99.27
C PHE A 668 32.05 -76.10 98.44
N ASN A 669 31.35 -76.72 97.49
CA ASN A 669 31.74 -76.66 96.08
C ASN A 669 30.61 -77.19 95.19
N LYS A 670 29.80 -76.23 94.75
CA LYS A 670 28.70 -76.32 93.79
C LYS A 670 29.22 -76.04 92.38
N ILE A 671 28.87 -76.89 91.42
CA ILE A 671 27.82 -76.68 90.41
C ILE A 671 28.15 -75.50 89.49
N CYS A 672 28.63 -75.83 88.29
CA CYS A 672 28.55 -74.95 87.13
C CYS A 672 27.09 -74.98 86.62
N ILE A 673 26.48 -73.80 86.52
CA ILE A 673 25.38 -73.49 85.59
C ILE A 673 25.97 -72.50 84.60
#